data_AF-A0A3A4PNR9-F1
#
_entry.id   AF-A0A3A4PNR9-F1
#
_cell.length_a   1.000
_cell.length_b   1.000
_cell.length_c   1.000
_cell.angle_alpha   90.00
_cell.angle_beta   90.00
_cell.angle_gamma   90.00
#
_symmetry.space_group_name_H-M   'P 1'
#
loop_
_entity.id
_entity.type
_entity.pdbx_description
1 polymer ?
#
loop_
_entity_poly.entity_id
_entity_poly.type
_entity_poly.pdbx_seq_one_letter_code
_entity_poly.pdbx_strand_id
1 'polypeptide(L)'
;MTDAPLTSRPPEHAPLPRLSATVTDGLAGLLRRARTYVVVEGFAWLAAAALGLCAIQLLLDYSFHVEWSIRGLVSTIVMAVTALIAWRRVIHPWRKPLAPGDAARLVESVRPELASLLISALRFSTGDIGDPATNSRALAADTIARANHAAAGLDFAGPVTSRRFHRSGAALGAMVLVVSLFAALAPDVVSLWFSRNVLLRDVPWPKRTHIHVQLEDGVLRGAIGDDLPITAQVEGVMPRQADFVFRTASGRKGRETMTAVGDFGLRYVVKNAREDFEFHLQGGDDRTPWYPAKLAERPRVAWSRIDVTPPGYARLEPFTLADGRRAVQTLPGSHVAITIRTQAPVVSAVLMAGDEELSQASPIEGTWRAELTVYESTTCHFALTDAGGLTNRRPVRFAIRIQPDEPPTVRLVTPGAGEMLTPEARLIADVEVADTYGIATIELQVDVQKNAPSTRTIVPRGFTPGVTHARASIELPLHDEGVSPGERLTLTLRAADFDDVSGPNVAASDPRVFRIVTREELLAELARREQEYRLEFERLLDQQEDVQRRFLTVVGEEGRITDAAAWSEAVAPVERLQRNLGGAVGVIGQKFAQILAEMRVNGLDTGVEQARLGEGIIAPLETLARRDCTNAADALRRYGRLETADDPAAIDASLNEILGRMRQILAHMIQWEGYQEALTLLRDIVGLQKELNRETQIELERQGSDVFDDE
;
A
#
# COMPACT_ATOMS: atom_id res chain seq x y z
N MET A 1 58.09 151.59 -7.27
CA MET A 1 58.08 151.79 -8.73
C MET A 1 59.15 150.84 -9.28
N THR A 2 58.88 149.77 -10.02
CA THR A 2 57.71 149.38 -10.82
C THR A 2 57.90 147.89 -11.20
N ASP A 3 56.80 147.15 -11.28
CA ASP A 3 56.51 145.90 -12.02
C ASP A 3 57.29 144.57 -11.83
N ALA A 4 56.48 143.53 -11.61
CA ALA A 4 56.79 142.11 -11.72
C ALA A 4 57.08 141.67 -13.17
N PRO A 5 57.67 140.47 -13.36
CA PRO A 5 56.99 139.52 -14.25
C PRO A 5 57.03 138.03 -13.81
N LEU A 6 55.86 137.41 -13.91
CA LEU A 6 55.52 136.16 -14.64
C LEU A 6 56.45 134.93 -14.58
N THR A 7 56.02 133.99 -13.72
CA THR A 7 55.90 132.53 -13.89
C THR A 7 56.56 131.85 -15.11
N SER A 8 57.53 130.98 -14.80
CA SER A 8 58.10 129.95 -15.68
C SER A 8 57.12 128.80 -15.93
N ARG A 9 56.82 128.49 -17.20
CA ARG A 9 56.14 127.27 -17.64
C ARG A 9 56.99 126.01 -17.34
N PRO A 10 56.45 124.95 -16.73
CA PRO A 10 57.12 123.64 -16.64
C PRO A 10 57.04 122.87 -17.98
N PRO A 11 57.99 121.93 -18.23
CA PRO A 11 58.16 121.28 -19.54
C PRO A 11 57.05 120.28 -19.91
N GLU A 12 56.72 120.22 -21.19
CA GLU A 12 55.57 119.53 -21.81
C GLU A 12 55.65 117.98 -21.86
N HIS A 13 56.65 117.36 -21.20
CA HIS A 13 56.93 115.92 -21.30
C HIS A 13 57.14 115.18 -19.96
N ALA A 14 56.78 115.76 -18.81
CA ALA A 14 56.84 115.03 -17.55
C ALA A 14 55.73 113.96 -17.46
N PRO A 15 56.03 112.70 -17.06
CA PRO A 15 55.00 111.68 -16.82
C PRO A 15 54.07 112.11 -15.68
N LEU A 16 52.76 111.86 -15.83
CA LEU A 16 51.76 112.16 -14.81
C LEU A 16 52.11 111.47 -13.48
N PRO A 17 51.83 112.10 -12.33
CA PRO A 17 52.01 111.47 -11.03
C PRO A 17 51.15 110.21 -10.96
N ARG A 18 51.69 109.12 -10.40
CA ARG A 18 50.94 107.90 -10.14
C ARG A 18 50.16 108.04 -8.83
N LEU A 19 49.06 107.31 -8.70
CA LEU A 19 48.44 107.09 -7.40
C LEU A 19 49.47 106.48 -6.42
N SER A 20 49.43 106.92 -5.17
CA SER A 20 50.30 106.41 -4.12
C SER A 20 50.05 104.93 -3.85
N ALA A 21 51.11 104.22 -3.44
CA ALA A 21 51.05 102.80 -3.12
C ALA A 21 49.97 102.48 -2.06
N THR A 22 49.77 103.38 -1.10
CA THR A 22 48.73 103.27 -0.06
C THR A 22 47.31 103.19 -0.64
N VAL A 23 47.01 103.93 -1.72
CA VAL A 23 45.70 103.92 -2.38
C VAL A 23 45.53 102.67 -3.23
N THR A 24 46.54 102.32 -4.03
CA THR A 24 46.48 101.12 -4.88
C THR A 24 46.42 99.83 -4.05
N ASP A 25 47.20 99.74 -2.98
CA ASP A 25 47.21 98.59 -2.07
C ASP A 25 45.95 98.54 -1.21
N GLY A 26 45.41 99.70 -0.79
CA GLY A 26 44.14 99.81 -0.08
C GLY A 26 42.97 99.31 -0.92
N LEU A 27 42.86 99.75 -2.18
CA LEU A 27 41.84 99.28 -3.12
C LEU A 27 42.01 97.79 -3.45
N ALA A 28 43.24 97.31 -3.67
CA ALA A 28 43.52 95.89 -3.89
C ALA A 28 43.22 95.03 -2.66
N GLY A 29 43.43 95.56 -1.45
CA GLY A 29 43.06 94.93 -0.18
C GLY A 29 41.55 94.81 -0.01
N LEU A 30 40.80 95.85 -0.34
CA LEU A 30 39.33 95.85 -0.30
C LEU A 30 38.74 94.86 -1.32
N LEU A 31 39.28 94.80 -2.54
CA LEU A 31 38.87 93.80 -3.54
C LEU A 31 39.12 92.37 -3.08
N ARG A 32 40.28 92.09 -2.46
CA ARG A 32 40.58 90.78 -1.88
C ARG A 32 39.57 90.40 -0.79
N ARG A 33 39.24 91.33 0.10
CA ARG A 33 38.24 91.12 1.18
C ARG A 33 36.82 90.92 0.65
N ALA A 34 36.40 91.70 -0.34
CA ALA A 34 35.11 91.54 -0.98
C ALA A 34 34.99 90.18 -1.69
N ARG A 35 36.06 89.74 -2.36
CA ARG A 35 36.11 88.42 -3.01
C ARG A 35 36.05 87.29 -1.99
N THR A 36 36.80 87.38 -0.89
CA THR A 36 36.71 86.38 0.19
C THR A 36 35.32 86.33 0.82
N TYR A 37 34.63 87.47 0.95
CA TYR A 37 33.28 87.51 1.49
C TYR A 37 32.28 86.76 0.60
N VAL A 38 32.25 87.05 -0.70
CA VAL A 38 31.34 86.40 -1.66
C VAL A 38 31.60 84.89 -1.73
N VAL A 39 32.87 84.49 -1.65
CA VAL A 39 33.25 83.08 -1.64
C VAL A 39 32.79 82.38 -0.35
N VAL A 40 33.01 82.98 0.83
CA VAL A 40 32.58 82.40 2.11
C VAL A 40 31.05 82.29 2.20
N GLU A 41 30.31 83.31 1.74
CA GLU A 41 28.85 83.26 1.66
C GLU A 41 28.37 82.19 0.67
N GLY A 42 29.05 82.05 -0.48
CA GLY A 42 28.79 81.01 -1.46
C GLY A 42 29.00 79.60 -0.88
N PHE A 43 30.09 79.39 -0.12
CA PHE A 43 30.37 78.13 0.56
C PHE A 43 29.37 77.83 1.67
N ALA A 44 28.91 78.83 2.43
CA ALA A 44 27.87 78.66 3.44
C ALA A 44 26.55 78.15 2.82
N TRP A 45 26.13 78.75 1.70
CA TRP A 45 24.96 78.29 0.96
C TRP A 45 25.13 76.89 0.36
N LEU A 46 26.32 76.62 -0.21
CA LEU A 46 26.62 75.32 -0.78
C LEU A 46 26.56 74.21 0.28
N ALA A 47 27.20 74.43 1.42
CA ALA A 47 27.21 73.45 2.51
C ALA A 47 25.80 73.25 3.10
N ALA A 48 24.95 74.29 3.15
CA ALA A 48 23.57 74.18 3.63
C ALA A 48 22.69 73.38 2.68
N ALA A 49 22.83 73.62 1.38
CA ALA A 49 22.13 72.85 0.36
C ALA A 49 22.60 71.39 0.33
N ALA A 50 23.92 71.15 0.39
CA ALA A 50 24.48 69.81 0.42
C ALA A 50 23.99 69.02 1.64
N LEU A 51 24.04 69.62 2.84
CA LEU A 51 23.55 68.99 4.06
C LEU A 51 22.06 68.64 3.97
N GLY A 52 21.23 69.59 3.50
CA GLY A 52 19.79 69.37 3.33
C GLY A 52 19.48 68.25 2.34
N LEU A 53 20.17 68.21 1.20
CA LEU A 53 19.99 67.18 0.18
C LEU A 53 20.43 65.80 0.69
N CYS A 54 21.58 65.71 1.38
CA CYS A 54 22.04 64.46 1.99
C CYS A 54 21.07 63.96 3.07
N ALA A 55 20.50 64.85 3.89
CA ALA A 55 19.52 64.49 4.91
C ALA A 55 18.21 63.96 4.30
N ILE A 56 17.72 64.60 3.23
CA ILE A 56 16.54 64.13 2.49
C ILE A 56 16.83 62.76 1.87
N GLN A 57 18.00 62.58 1.27
CA GLN A 57 18.40 61.30 0.68
C GLN A 57 18.48 60.19 1.74
N LEU A 58 19.05 60.46 2.91
CA LEU A 58 19.09 59.51 4.03
C LEU A 58 17.67 59.13 4.49
N LEU A 59 16.78 60.11 4.63
CA LEU A 59 15.40 59.87 5.05
C LEU A 59 14.63 59.01 4.02
N LEU A 60 14.83 59.27 2.72
CA LEU A 60 14.24 58.48 1.65
C LEU A 60 14.77 57.04 1.62
N ASP A 61 16.09 56.86 1.73
CA ASP A 61 16.72 55.52 1.73
C ASP A 61 16.26 54.69 2.94
N TYR A 62 16.15 55.31 4.12
CA TYR A 62 15.65 54.67 5.33
C TYR A 62 14.15 54.31 5.24
N SER A 63 13.32 55.22 4.72
CA SER A 63 11.86 55.03 4.72
C SER A 63 11.39 54.05 3.65
N PHE A 64 12.01 54.06 2.48
CA PHE A 64 11.51 53.35 1.31
C PHE A 64 12.36 52.16 0.86
N HIS A 65 13.46 51.85 1.57
CA HIS A 65 14.35 50.72 1.23
C HIS A 65 14.70 50.71 -0.27
N VAL A 66 15.16 51.86 -0.75
CA VAL A 66 15.21 52.20 -2.17
C VAL A 66 16.15 51.24 -2.92
N GLU A 67 15.67 50.65 -4.02
CA GLU A 67 16.47 49.79 -4.90
C GLU A 67 17.71 50.51 -5.43
N TRP A 68 18.75 49.75 -5.79
CA TRP A 68 20.04 50.29 -6.22
C TRP A 68 19.92 51.30 -7.38
N SER A 69 19.01 51.04 -8.33
CA SER A 69 18.78 51.85 -9.53
C SER A 69 18.22 53.23 -9.18
N ILE A 70 17.22 53.26 -8.31
CA ILE A 70 16.60 54.50 -7.84
C ILE A 70 17.58 55.28 -6.96
N ARG A 71 18.37 54.60 -6.11
CA ARG A 71 19.46 55.23 -5.34
C ARG A 71 20.48 55.91 -6.25
N GLY A 72 20.89 55.27 -7.33
CA GLY A 72 21.80 55.85 -8.31
C GLY A 72 21.24 57.10 -9.00
N LEU A 73 19.96 57.08 -9.37
CA LEU A 73 19.28 58.24 -9.94
C LEU A 73 19.21 59.40 -8.94
N VAL A 74 18.76 59.14 -7.70
CA VAL A 74 18.66 60.16 -6.64
C VAL A 74 20.04 60.77 -6.36
N SER A 75 21.08 59.95 -6.26
CA SER A 75 22.45 60.41 -6.02
C SER A 75 22.97 61.28 -7.17
N THR A 76 22.63 60.94 -8.42
CA THR A 76 22.97 61.74 -9.60
C THR A 76 22.26 63.10 -9.57
N ILE A 77 20.98 63.13 -9.18
CA ILE A 77 20.21 64.37 -9.03
C ILE A 77 20.83 65.25 -7.93
N VAL A 78 21.13 64.67 -6.76
CA VAL A 78 21.78 65.38 -5.65
C VAL A 78 23.13 65.96 -6.10
N MET A 79 23.94 65.19 -6.81
CA MET A 79 25.23 65.66 -7.35
C MET A 79 25.04 66.80 -8.35
N ALA A 80 24.10 66.69 -9.29
CA ALA A 80 23.82 67.72 -10.29
C ALA A 80 23.33 69.04 -9.66
N VAL A 81 22.41 68.96 -8.69
CA VAL A 81 21.90 70.14 -7.96
C VAL A 81 23.02 70.80 -7.16
N THR A 82 23.84 70.02 -6.47
CA THR A 82 24.97 70.54 -5.68
C THR A 82 26.01 71.20 -6.57
N ALA A 83 26.33 70.59 -7.73
CA ALA A 83 27.22 71.17 -8.73
C ALA A 83 26.68 72.47 -9.35
N LEU A 84 25.37 72.55 -9.62
CA LEU A 84 24.72 73.75 -10.12
C LEU A 84 24.79 74.90 -9.10
N ILE A 85 24.57 74.60 -7.82
CA ILE A 85 24.67 75.58 -6.73
C ILE A 85 26.12 76.06 -6.58
N ALA A 86 27.09 75.14 -6.59
CA ALA A 86 28.51 75.48 -6.54
C ALA A 86 28.91 76.37 -7.73
N TRP A 87 28.45 76.04 -8.94
CA TRP A 87 28.67 76.87 -10.13
C TRP A 87 28.09 78.27 -9.97
N ARG A 88 26.82 78.38 -9.58
CA ARG A 88 26.10 79.66 -9.52
C ARG A 88 26.54 80.55 -8.36
N ARG A 89 26.91 79.98 -7.20
CA ARG A 89 27.17 80.72 -5.95
C ARG A 89 28.65 80.85 -5.59
N VAL A 90 29.52 79.95 -6.05
CA VAL A 90 30.96 79.98 -5.73
C VAL A 90 31.78 80.28 -6.98
N ILE A 91 31.69 79.44 -8.01
CA ILE A 91 32.59 79.49 -9.18
C ILE A 91 32.30 80.70 -10.07
N HIS A 92 31.04 80.95 -10.42
CA HIS A 92 30.67 82.06 -11.29
C HIS A 92 30.98 83.44 -10.66
N PRO A 93 30.66 83.72 -9.37
CA PRO A 93 31.07 84.96 -8.73
C PRO A 93 32.58 85.09 -8.56
N TRP A 94 33.28 83.98 -8.29
CA TRP A 94 34.74 83.98 -8.19
C TRP A 94 35.43 84.30 -9.51
N ARG A 95 34.85 83.89 -10.65
CA ARG A 95 35.38 84.15 -12.00
C ARG A 95 35.10 85.54 -12.56
N LYS A 96 34.19 86.32 -11.98
CA LYS A 96 33.93 87.69 -12.44
C LYS A 96 35.16 88.58 -12.15
N PRO A 97 35.74 89.26 -13.17
CA PRO A 97 36.82 90.22 -12.93
C PRO A 97 36.25 91.43 -12.19
N LEU A 98 36.76 91.73 -10.99
CA LEU A 98 36.48 93.00 -10.33
C LEU A 98 37.55 94.01 -10.76
N ALA A 99 37.12 95.11 -11.37
CA ALA A 99 38.03 96.17 -11.77
C ALA A 99 38.41 97.03 -10.56
N PRO A 100 39.63 97.61 -10.50
CA PRO A 100 40.01 98.59 -9.49
C PRO A 100 39.02 99.77 -9.36
N GLY A 101 38.32 100.11 -10.45
CA GLY A 101 37.26 101.12 -10.44
C GLY A 101 36.01 100.75 -9.63
N ASP A 102 35.68 99.46 -9.49
CA ASP A 102 34.55 99.00 -8.67
C ASP A 102 34.85 99.16 -7.17
N ALA A 103 36.12 99.01 -6.78
CA ALA A 103 36.59 99.26 -5.43
C ALA A 103 36.51 100.75 -5.08
N ALA A 104 36.92 101.62 -6.01
CA ALA A 104 36.82 103.07 -5.85
C ALA A 104 35.36 103.52 -5.71
N ARG A 105 34.44 102.96 -6.52
CA ARG A 105 32.98 103.18 -6.37
C ARG A 105 32.46 102.73 -5.01
N LEU A 106 32.91 101.58 -4.50
CA LEU A 106 32.44 101.08 -3.21
C LEU A 106 32.86 102.02 -2.07
N VAL A 107 34.10 102.51 -2.10
CA VAL A 107 34.61 103.48 -1.10
C VAL A 107 33.83 104.79 -1.18
N GLU A 108 33.59 105.33 -2.38
CA GLU A 108 32.81 106.56 -2.57
C GLU A 108 31.33 106.40 -2.23
N SER A 109 30.74 105.21 -2.42
CA SER A 109 29.34 104.94 -2.03
C SER A 109 29.12 104.99 -0.51
N VAL A 110 30.14 104.67 0.27
CA VAL A 110 30.11 104.76 1.74
C VAL A 110 30.53 106.14 2.23
N ARG A 111 31.33 106.86 1.44
CA ARG A 111 31.78 108.23 1.74
C ARG A 111 31.47 109.19 0.58
N PRO A 112 30.26 109.78 0.56
CA PRO A 112 29.84 110.72 -0.47
C PRO A 112 30.75 111.96 -0.60
N GLU A 113 31.48 112.30 0.46
CA GLU A 113 32.43 113.42 0.54
C GLU A 113 33.53 113.40 -0.53
N LEU A 114 33.85 112.22 -1.08
CA LEU A 114 34.88 112.05 -2.09
C LEU A 114 34.41 112.40 -3.50
N ALA A 115 33.10 112.63 -3.73
CA ALA A 115 32.52 113.21 -4.97
C ALA A 115 33.21 112.81 -6.30
N SER A 116 33.35 111.50 -6.58
CA SER A 116 33.99 110.93 -7.80
C SER A 116 35.50 111.17 -7.98
N LEU A 117 36.17 111.68 -6.95
CA LEU A 117 37.59 112.05 -6.97
C LEU A 117 38.52 110.83 -7.05
N LEU A 118 38.22 109.73 -6.36
CA LEU A 118 39.04 108.50 -6.37
C LEU A 118 38.88 107.74 -7.68
N ILE A 119 37.66 107.64 -8.21
CA ILE A 119 37.41 107.01 -9.52
C ILE A 119 38.10 107.81 -10.62
N SER A 120 37.95 109.14 -10.62
CA SER A 120 38.55 110.00 -11.64
C SER A 120 40.08 109.97 -11.59
N ALA A 121 40.67 110.06 -10.39
CA ALA A 121 42.12 109.94 -10.22
C ALA A 121 42.66 108.56 -10.64
N LEU A 122 41.92 107.48 -10.38
CA LEU A 122 42.29 106.14 -10.83
C LEU A 122 42.27 106.02 -12.35
N ARG A 123 41.23 106.53 -13.03
CA ARG A 123 41.15 106.53 -14.50
C ARG A 123 42.31 107.33 -15.12
N PHE A 124 42.60 108.51 -14.58
CA PHE A 124 43.74 109.32 -15.04
C PHE A 124 45.09 108.65 -14.77
N SER A 125 45.26 107.99 -13.62
CA SER A 125 46.48 107.26 -13.25
C SER A 125 46.72 106.01 -14.11
N THR A 126 45.67 105.35 -14.60
CA THR A 126 45.79 104.14 -15.44
C THR A 126 45.93 104.46 -16.92
N GLY A 127 45.99 105.75 -17.30
CA GLY A 127 46.14 106.18 -18.69
C GLY A 127 44.84 106.18 -19.50
N ASP A 128 43.68 106.05 -18.83
CA ASP A 128 42.35 106.20 -19.45
C ASP A 128 41.97 107.69 -19.48
N ILE A 129 42.86 108.47 -20.11
CA ILE A 129 42.66 109.88 -20.39
C ILE A 129 42.00 109.87 -21.77
N GLY A 130 40.73 110.25 -21.85
CA GLY A 130 40.06 110.46 -23.12
C GLY A 130 40.82 111.46 -24.01
N ASP A 131 40.27 111.76 -25.19
CA ASP A 131 40.92 112.56 -26.24
C ASP A 131 41.91 113.63 -25.72
N PRO A 132 43.23 113.50 -26.00
CA PRO A 132 44.28 114.37 -25.47
C PRO A 132 44.07 115.85 -25.78
N ALA A 133 43.26 116.18 -26.79
CA ALA A 133 42.96 117.54 -27.20
C ALA A 133 41.97 118.28 -26.26
N THR A 134 41.14 117.56 -25.49
CA THR A 134 40.12 118.16 -24.61
C THR A 134 40.47 118.12 -23.12
N ASN A 135 41.52 117.37 -22.74
CA ASN A 135 41.85 117.13 -21.34
C ASN A 135 43.13 117.87 -20.93
N SER A 136 43.01 118.83 -20.00
CA SER A 136 44.17 119.51 -19.41
C SER A 136 44.96 118.55 -18.52
N ARG A 137 46.19 118.19 -18.91
CA ARG A 137 47.11 117.37 -18.11
C ARG A 137 47.40 117.97 -16.73
N ALA A 138 47.34 119.30 -16.60
CA ALA A 138 47.49 119.98 -15.32
C ALA A 138 46.32 119.67 -14.37
N LEU A 139 45.08 119.60 -14.87
CA LEU A 139 43.91 119.21 -14.08
C LEU A 139 43.94 117.72 -13.71
N ALA A 140 44.44 116.86 -14.61
CA ALA A 140 44.65 115.44 -14.31
C ALA A 140 45.72 115.24 -13.21
N ALA A 141 46.81 116.00 -13.24
CA ALA A 141 47.84 115.95 -12.20
C ALA A 141 47.33 116.47 -10.85
N ASP A 142 46.55 117.57 -10.84
CA ASP A 142 45.95 118.13 -9.63
C ASP A 142 44.90 117.20 -9.02
N THR A 143 44.05 116.57 -9.83
CA THR A 143 43.07 115.58 -9.35
C THR A 143 43.73 114.35 -8.73
N ILE A 144 44.84 113.86 -9.30
CA ILE A 144 45.62 112.77 -8.70
C ILE A 144 46.28 113.22 -7.37
N ALA A 145 46.82 114.44 -7.31
CA ALA A 145 47.39 114.99 -6.09
C ALA A 145 46.35 115.16 -4.97
N ARG A 146 45.17 115.70 -5.30
CA ARG A 146 44.03 115.82 -4.37
C ARG A 146 43.54 114.45 -3.91
N ALA A 147 43.49 113.46 -4.80
CA ALA A 147 43.11 112.09 -4.44
C ALA A 147 44.13 111.45 -3.50
N ASN A 148 45.42 111.64 -3.73
CA ASN A 148 46.45 111.16 -2.81
C ASN A 148 46.37 111.85 -1.43
N HIS A 149 46.10 113.16 -1.38
CA HIS A 149 45.96 113.89 -0.12
C HIS A 149 44.68 113.49 0.64
N ALA A 150 43.55 113.42 -0.06
CA ALA A 150 42.28 112.98 0.53
C ALA A 150 42.35 111.53 1.00
N ALA A 151 43.15 110.69 0.33
CA ALA A 151 43.30 109.28 0.66
C ALA A 151 44.32 108.97 1.76
N ALA A 152 45.23 109.89 2.09
CA ALA A 152 46.28 109.69 3.09
C ALA A 152 45.76 109.42 4.52
N GLY A 153 44.48 109.68 4.79
CA GLY A 153 43.82 109.40 6.07
C GLY A 153 42.60 108.45 5.96
N LEU A 154 42.37 107.81 4.81
CA LEU A 154 41.20 106.93 4.62
C LEU A 154 41.46 105.52 5.14
N ASP A 155 40.53 105.02 5.97
CA ASP A 155 40.44 103.60 6.26
C ASP A 155 39.69 102.88 5.13
N PHE A 156 40.44 102.27 4.22
CA PHE A 156 39.91 101.44 3.12
C PHE A 156 39.23 100.15 3.61
N ALA A 157 39.29 99.79 4.90
CA ALA A 157 38.64 98.61 5.44
C ALA A 157 37.14 98.81 5.76
N GLY A 158 36.74 100.04 6.09
CA GLY A 158 35.41 100.38 6.60
C GLY A 158 34.20 100.02 5.71
N PRO A 159 34.26 100.09 4.36
CA PRO A 159 33.10 99.81 3.49
C PRO A 159 32.59 98.37 3.53
N VAL A 160 33.44 97.41 3.92
CA VAL A 160 33.07 95.99 4.03
C VAL A 160 32.71 95.69 5.49
N THR A 161 31.43 95.78 5.82
CA THR A 161 30.95 95.53 7.19
C THR A 161 31.29 94.10 7.68
N SER A 162 32.20 94.01 8.66
CA SER A 162 32.68 92.73 9.22
C SER A 162 31.57 91.85 9.85
N ARG A 163 30.45 92.45 10.27
CA ARG A 163 29.37 91.75 10.98
C ARG A 163 28.65 90.68 10.14
N ARG A 164 28.49 90.89 8.84
CA ARG A 164 27.89 89.88 7.94
C ARG A 164 28.87 88.76 7.63
N PHE A 165 30.16 89.07 7.48
CA PHE A 165 31.21 88.07 7.29
C PHE A 165 31.31 87.09 8.46
N HIS A 166 31.31 87.60 9.71
CA HIS A 166 31.34 86.76 10.90
C HIS A 166 30.06 85.92 11.07
N ARG A 167 28.89 86.41 10.66
CA ARG A 167 27.63 85.63 10.68
C ARG A 167 27.65 84.48 9.68
N SER A 168 28.06 84.72 8.45
CA SER A 168 28.15 83.66 7.42
C SER A 168 29.25 82.65 7.76
N GLY A 169 30.39 83.11 8.30
CA GLY A 169 31.45 82.25 8.81
C GLY A 169 31.00 81.41 10.02
N ALA A 170 30.28 82.00 10.97
CA ALA A 170 29.71 81.27 12.10
C ALA A 170 28.63 80.26 11.68
N ALA A 171 27.80 80.59 10.68
CA ALA A 171 26.82 79.65 10.14
C ALA A 171 27.49 78.45 9.46
N LEU A 172 28.54 78.69 8.66
CA LEU A 172 29.34 77.63 8.08
C LEU A 172 30.00 76.76 9.17
N GLY A 173 30.58 77.40 10.20
CA GLY A 173 31.19 76.71 11.34
C GLY A 173 30.18 75.87 12.15
N ALA A 174 28.99 76.42 12.42
CA ALA A 174 27.91 75.70 13.10
C ALA A 174 27.44 74.49 12.30
N MET A 175 27.36 74.62 10.97
CA MET A 175 26.96 73.51 10.12
C MET A 175 28.01 72.40 10.04
N VAL A 176 29.29 72.77 9.95
CA VAL A 176 30.40 71.80 10.06
C VAL A 176 30.32 71.09 11.41
N LEU A 177 30.07 71.83 12.50
CA LEU A 177 29.92 71.26 13.84
C LEU A 177 28.73 70.29 13.93
N VAL A 178 27.57 70.62 13.35
CA VAL A 178 26.40 69.72 13.32
C VAL A 178 26.72 68.42 12.55
N VAL A 179 27.37 68.52 11.40
CA VAL A 179 27.77 67.35 10.60
C VAL A 179 28.78 66.50 11.36
N SER A 180 29.81 67.12 11.94
CA SER A 180 30.83 66.41 12.74
C SER A 180 30.24 65.76 13.98
N LEU A 181 29.32 66.43 14.68
CA LEU A 181 28.64 65.89 15.86
C LEU A 181 27.75 64.69 15.49
N PHE A 182 26.99 64.79 14.39
CA PHE A 182 26.18 63.68 13.90
C PHE A 182 27.04 62.48 13.50
N ALA A 183 28.16 62.72 12.80
CA ALA A 183 29.11 61.66 12.44
C ALA A 183 29.75 60.98 13.65
N ALA A 184 29.97 61.71 14.75
CA ALA A 184 30.50 61.15 15.99
C ALA A 184 29.44 60.36 16.79
N LEU A 185 28.18 60.82 16.81
CA LEU A 185 27.09 60.17 17.54
C LEU A 185 26.53 58.93 16.83
N ALA A 186 26.60 58.88 15.50
CA ALA A 186 26.01 57.81 14.69
C ALA A 186 26.98 57.36 13.57
N PRO A 187 28.18 56.82 13.93
CA PRO A 187 29.19 56.44 12.94
C PRO A 187 28.69 55.35 11.99
N ASP A 188 27.88 54.39 12.49
CA ASP A 188 27.34 53.30 11.68
C ASP A 188 26.33 53.79 10.64
N VAL A 189 25.47 54.76 11.01
CA VAL A 189 24.49 55.35 10.09
C VAL A 189 25.19 56.14 8.99
N VAL A 190 26.22 56.93 9.34
CA VAL A 190 26.99 57.70 8.36
C VAL A 190 27.80 56.78 7.44
N SER A 191 28.44 55.74 7.98
CA SER A 191 29.17 54.74 7.20
C SER A 191 28.26 53.96 6.25
N LEU A 192 27.09 53.54 6.73
CA LEU A 192 26.09 52.84 5.93
C LEU A 192 25.49 53.74 4.86
N TRP A 193 25.18 55.00 5.19
CA TRP A 193 24.73 55.98 4.20
C TRP A 193 25.80 56.23 3.13
N PHE A 194 27.06 56.45 3.53
CA PHE A 194 28.16 56.70 2.60
C PHE A 194 28.39 55.49 1.67
N SER A 195 28.41 54.28 2.23
CA SER A 195 28.58 53.06 1.44
C SER A 195 27.40 52.81 0.49
N ARG A 196 26.15 53.00 0.93
CA ARG A 196 24.94 52.75 0.13
C ARG A 196 24.63 53.83 -0.89
N ASN A 197 24.90 55.10 -0.59
CA ASN A 197 24.42 56.25 -1.38
C ASN A 197 25.55 56.96 -2.13
N VAL A 198 26.78 57.00 -1.60
CA VAL A 198 27.92 57.64 -2.29
C VAL A 198 28.73 56.62 -3.09
N LEU A 199 29.03 55.46 -2.49
CA LEU A 199 29.72 54.34 -3.18
C LEU A 199 28.77 53.41 -3.95
N LEU A 200 27.46 53.58 -3.81
CA LEU A 200 26.41 52.74 -4.41
C LEU A 200 26.60 51.23 -4.13
N ARG A 201 27.15 50.86 -2.97
CA ARG A 201 27.26 49.45 -2.57
C ARG A 201 25.90 48.91 -2.15
N ASP A 202 25.66 47.64 -2.47
CA ASP A 202 24.42 46.95 -2.12
C ASP A 202 24.52 46.26 -0.76
N VAL A 203 24.56 47.07 0.31
CA VAL A 203 24.65 46.60 1.70
C VAL A 203 23.28 46.75 2.35
N PRO A 204 22.61 45.68 2.83
CA PRO A 204 21.29 45.80 3.45
C PRO A 204 21.34 46.63 4.74
N TRP A 205 20.24 47.31 5.08
CA TRP A 205 20.11 47.89 6.42
C TRP A 205 20.13 46.77 7.47
N PRO A 206 20.74 46.99 8.65
CA PRO A 206 20.77 46.01 9.72
C PRO A 206 19.34 45.63 10.12
N LYS A 207 19.06 44.32 10.08
CA LYS A 207 17.76 43.74 10.45
C LYS A 207 17.79 43.30 11.91
N ARG A 208 16.63 43.29 12.54
CA ARG A 208 16.41 42.81 13.92
C ARG A 208 15.86 41.39 13.96
N THR A 209 15.26 40.95 12.87
CA THR A 209 14.67 39.63 12.68
C THR A 209 15.47 38.89 11.61
N HIS A 210 15.76 37.61 11.83
CA HIS A 210 16.36 36.73 10.83
C HIS A 210 15.58 35.42 10.77
N ILE A 211 15.00 35.09 9.62
CA ILE A 211 14.15 33.89 9.44
C ILE A 211 14.93 32.82 8.66
N HIS A 212 15.18 31.67 9.30
CA HIS A 212 15.87 30.53 8.72
C HIS A 212 14.88 29.39 8.45
N VAL A 213 14.67 29.04 7.18
CA VAL A 213 13.80 27.92 6.80
C VAL A 213 14.56 26.60 6.90
N GLN A 214 13.96 25.59 7.52
CA GLN A 214 14.55 24.26 7.61
C GLN A 214 14.20 23.47 6.35
N LEU A 215 15.13 23.40 5.40
CA LEU A 215 15.00 22.66 4.14
C LEU A 215 16.27 21.85 3.86
N GLU A 216 16.10 20.60 3.42
CA GLU A 216 17.19 19.80 2.86
C GLU A 216 17.49 20.29 1.43
N ASP A 217 18.76 20.58 1.13
CA ASP A 217 19.24 21.08 -0.17
C ASP A 217 18.55 22.37 -0.70
N GLY A 218 17.84 23.11 0.16
CA GLY A 218 17.12 24.33 -0.24
C GLY A 218 15.89 24.09 -1.12
N VAL A 219 15.42 22.84 -1.26
CA VAL A 219 14.23 22.47 -2.03
C VAL A 219 13.26 21.71 -1.13
N LEU A 220 12.00 22.14 -1.09
CA LEU A 220 10.95 21.38 -0.39
C LEU A 220 10.45 20.26 -1.30
N ARG A 221 10.74 19.00 -0.97
CA ARG A 221 10.21 17.83 -1.70
C ARG A 221 8.97 17.29 -1.00
N GLY A 222 7.95 16.97 -1.79
CA GLY A 222 6.66 16.51 -1.28
C GLY A 222 5.93 15.58 -2.23
N ALA A 223 4.92 14.89 -1.71
CA ALA A 223 4.02 14.12 -2.54
C ALA A 223 2.78 14.94 -2.91
N ILE A 224 2.29 14.77 -4.15
CA ILE A 224 1.02 15.33 -4.58
C ILE A 224 -0.12 14.80 -3.68
N GLY A 225 -0.91 15.73 -3.13
CA GLY A 225 -2.06 15.47 -2.28
C GLY A 225 -1.76 15.39 -0.78
N ASP A 226 -0.49 15.39 -0.38
CA ASP A 226 -0.11 15.38 1.03
C ASP A 226 -0.05 16.79 1.65
N ASP A 227 -0.08 16.82 2.98
CA ASP A 227 0.09 18.02 3.77
C ASP A 227 1.59 18.27 3.98
N LEU A 228 2.08 19.42 3.53
CA LEU A 228 3.50 19.77 3.60
C LEU A 228 3.76 20.74 4.76
N PRO A 229 4.34 20.28 5.88
CA PRO A 229 4.75 21.15 6.95
C PRO A 229 6.00 21.92 6.55
N ILE A 230 5.93 23.24 6.67
CA ILE A 230 7.03 24.17 6.49
C ILE A 230 7.37 24.72 7.87
N THR A 231 8.63 24.57 8.26
CA THR A 231 9.13 25.03 9.56
C THR A 231 10.28 25.99 9.35
N ALA A 232 10.30 27.04 10.17
CA ALA A 232 11.37 28.03 10.18
C ALA A 232 11.71 28.41 11.61
N GLN A 233 12.98 28.75 11.84
CA GLN A 233 13.49 29.30 13.09
C GLN A 233 13.78 30.78 12.92
N VAL A 234 13.49 31.55 13.96
CA VAL A 234 13.73 32.99 14.00
C VAL A 234 14.88 33.29 14.95
N GLU A 235 15.87 34.03 14.48
CA GLU A 235 16.95 34.58 15.30
C GLU A 235 16.75 36.10 15.48
N GLY A 236 17.02 36.61 16.69
CA GLY A 236 16.80 38.01 17.05
C GLY A 236 15.40 38.25 17.64
N VAL A 237 14.65 39.19 17.07
CA VAL A 237 13.33 39.59 17.58
C VAL A 237 12.22 38.80 16.87
N MET A 238 11.43 38.05 17.64
CA MET A 238 10.27 37.33 17.10
C MET A 238 9.23 38.32 16.52
N PRO A 239 8.85 38.20 15.23
CA PRO A 239 7.88 39.09 14.63
C PRO A 239 6.47 38.80 15.18
N ARG A 240 5.65 39.85 15.33
CA ARG A 240 4.24 39.70 15.77
C ARG A 240 3.41 38.85 14.81
N GLN A 241 3.77 38.87 13.53
CA GLN A 241 3.14 38.10 12.48
C GLN A 241 4.21 37.73 11.45
N ALA A 242 4.21 36.47 11.01
CA ALA A 242 4.97 36.01 9.87
C ALA A 242 4.01 35.39 8.87
N ASP A 243 4.24 35.66 7.59
CA ASP A 243 3.39 35.20 6.51
C ASP A 243 4.19 34.31 5.54
N PHE A 244 3.54 33.23 5.16
CA PHE A 244 3.90 32.36 4.06
C PHE A 244 3.33 32.96 2.78
N VAL A 245 4.21 33.36 1.87
CA VAL A 245 3.83 33.89 0.56
C VAL A 245 4.23 32.87 -0.49
N PHE A 246 3.28 32.48 -1.33
CA PHE A 246 3.51 31.46 -2.36
C PHE A 246 3.01 31.90 -3.74
N ARG A 247 3.61 31.28 -4.76
CA ARG A 247 3.21 31.37 -6.16
C ARG A 247 3.26 29.97 -6.74
N THR A 248 2.14 29.49 -7.26
CA THR A 248 2.08 28.19 -7.92
C THR A 248 2.42 28.27 -9.40
N ALA A 249 2.68 27.12 -10.02
CA ALA A 249 2.91 27.02 -11.47
C ALA A 249 1.72 27.52 -12.30
N SER A 250 0.48 27.30 -11.86
CA SER A 250 -0.73 27.84 -12.49
C SER A 250 -0.90 29.36 -12.37
N GLY A 251 0.00 30.05 -11.66
CA GLY A 251 0.00 31.50 -11.51
C GLY A 251 -0.82 32.01 -10.32
N ARG A 252 -1.42 31.11 -9.52
CA ARG A 252 -2.07 31.48 -8.26
C ARG A 252 -1.03 32.03 -7.30
N LYS A 253 -1.32 33.19 -6.72
CA LYS A 253 -0.52 33.80 -5.66
C LYS A 253 -1.36 33.91 -4.41
N GLY A 254 -0.75 33.67 -3.26
CA GLY A 254 -1.43 33.75 -1.97
C GLY A 254 -0.48 34.19 -0.88
N ARG A 255 -1.08 34.68 0.20
CA ARG A 255 -0.41 35.03 1.44
C ARG A 255 -1.22 34.46 2.58
N GLU A 256 -0.58 33.66 3.41
CA GLU A 256 -1.21 33.02 4.56
C GLU A 256 -0.35 33.20 5.79
N THR A 257 -0.97 33.32 6.95
CA THR A 257 -0.27 33.59 8.20
C THR A 257 0.27 32.30 8.80
N MET A 258 1.55 32.32 9.17
CA MET A 258 2.20 31.23 9.88
C MET A 258 1.83 31.23 11.36
N THR A 259 1.81 30.05 11.97
CA THR A 259 1.59 29.90 13.40
C THR A 259 2.92 29.89 14.13
N ALA A 260 3.04 30.67 15.20
CA ALA A 260 4.20 30.62 16.09
C ALA A 260 4.18 29.33 16.93
N VAL A 261 5.33 28.65 17.01
CA VAL A 261 5.52 27.42 17.77
C VAL A 261 6.72 27.60 18.70
N GLY A 262 6.44 27.76 20.00
CA GLY A 262 7.47 28.15 20.98
C GLY A 262 7.92 29.60 20.83
N ASP A 263 9.09 29.93 21.39
CA ASP A 263 9.58 31.31 21.46
C ASP A 263 10.20 31.81 20.14
N PHE A 264 10.71 30.89 19.30
CA PHE A 264 11.46 31.21 18.08
C PHE A 264 11.06 30.36 16.86
N GLY A 265 10.02 29.52 16.95
CA GLY A 265 9.59 28.66 15.86
C GLY A 265 8.41 29.24 15.08
N LEU A 266 8.41 29.04 13.76
CA LEU A 266 7.30 29.32 12.87
C LEU A 266 6.93 28.04 12.12
N ARG A 267 5.63 27.75 12.05
CA ARG A 267 5.10 26.59 11.33
C ARG A 267 3.90 26.97 10.50
N TYR A 268 3.87 26.47 9.27
CA TYR A 268 2.70 26.51 8.41
C TYR A 268 2.57 25.16 7.68
N VAL A 269 1.35 24.71 7.43
CA VAL A 269 1.10 23.43 6.74
C VAL A 269 0.31 23.71 5.49
N VAL A 270 0.94 23.52 4.33
CA VAL A 270 0.24 23.57 3.04
C VAL A 270 -0.62 22.31 2.95
N LYS A 271 -1.93 22.47 3.07
CA LYS A 271 -2.86 21.34 3.00
C LYS A 271 -3.06 20.89 1.56
N ASN A 272 -3.00 19.59 1.31
CA ASN A 272 -3.28 18.96 0.01
C ASN A 272 -2.57 19.68 -1.16
N ALA A 273 -1.24 19.68 -1.16
CA ALA A 273 -0.46 20.34 -2.20
C ALA A 273 -0.61 19.57 -3.53
N ARG A 274 -1.08 20.23 -4.60
CA ARG A 274 -1.43 19.56 -5.88
C ARG A 274 -0.51 19.85 -7.05
N GLU A 275 0.20 20.97 -7.00
CA GLU A 275 1.09 21.42 -8.07
C GLU A 275 2.36 22.01 -7.45
N ASP A 276 3.45 22.00 -8.22
CA ASP A 276 4.69 22.68 -7.86
C ASP A 276 4.42 24.16 -7.55
N PHE A 277 5.11 24.67 -6.53
CA PHE A 277 5.02 26.07 -6.14
C PHE A 277 6.36 26.61 -5.65
N GLU A 278 6.51 27.92 -5.66
CA GLU A 278 7.62 28.61 -5.00
C GLU A 278 7.05 29.38 -3.82
N PHE A 279 7.82 29.45 -2.73
CA PHE A 279 7.41 30.20 -1.56
C PHE A 279 8.56 30.98 -0.94
N HIS A 280 8.23 32.05 -0.23
CA HIS A 280 9.15 32.69 0.71
C HIS A 280 8.39 33.05 1.98
N LEU A 281 9.13 33.26 3.05
CA LEU A 281 8.59 33.73 4.32
C LEU A 281 8.85 35.22 4.45
N GLN A 282 7.92 35.93 5.09
CA GLN A 282 8.05 37.35 5.39
C GLN A 282 7.56 37.61 6.81
N GLY A 283 8.40 38.22 7.64
CA GLY A 283 8.03 38.54 9.02
C GLY A 283 8.92 39.63 9.60
N GLY A 284 8.32 40.59 10.30
CA GLY A 284 9.05 41.73 10.85
C GLY A 284 9.71 42.56 9.75
N ASP A 285 11.03 42.70 9.83
CA ASP A 285 11.90 43.39 8.88
C ASP A 285 12.70 42.42 7.97
N ASP A 286 12.37 41.13 7.99
CA ASP A 286 13.03 40.11 7.16
C ASP A 286 12.12 39.48 6.10
N ARG A 287 12.77 39.09 5.01
CA ARG A 287 12.18 38.38 3.88
C ARG A 287 13.19 37.37 3.37
N THR A 288 12.79 36.09 3.38
CA THR A 288 13.67 35.02 2.90
C THR A 288 13.74 35.02 1.37
N PRO A 289 14.76 34.35 0.78
CA PRO A 289 14.74 33.99 -0.63
C PRO A 289 13.52 33.15 -0.99
N TRP A 290 13.25 33.04 -2.29
CA TRP A 290 12.28 32.10 -2.83
C TRP A 290 12.86 30.68 -2.81
N TYR A 291 12.10 29.75 -2.24
CA TYR A 291 12.40 28.33 -2.22
C TYR A 291 11.43 27.58 -3.15
N PRO A 292 11.93 26.70 -4.03
CA PRO A 292 11.08 25.85 -4.84
C PRO A 292 10.54 24.68 -4.01
N ALA A 293 9.26 24.37 -4.19
CA ALA A 293 8.61 23.17 -3.71
C ALA A 293 8.27 22.27 -4.91
N LYS A 294 8.88 21.08 -4.93
CA LYS A 294 8.72 20.08 -5.99
C LYS A 294 7.87 18.93 -5.50
N LEU A 295 6.75 18.71 -6.18
CA LEU A 295 5.82 17.64 -5.87
C LEU A 295 6.00 16.48 -6.85
N ALA A 296 6.10 15.27 -6.31
CA ALA A 296 6.11 14.04 -7.10
C ALA A 296 4.89 13.18 -6.76
N GLU A 297 4.46 12.32 -7.70
CA GLU A 297 3.47 11.29 -7.40
C GLU A 297 4.11 10.19 -6.54
N ARG A 298 3.41 9.72 -5.51
CA ARG A 298 3.88 8.56 -4.74
C ARG A 298 3.97 7.33 -5.65
N PRO A 299 4.99 6.48 -5.48
CA PRO A 299 5.11 5.28 -6.29
C PRO A 299 3.89 4.38 -6.08
N ARG A 300 3.29 3.92 -7.18
CA ARG A 300 2.17 2.97 -7.14
C ARG A 300 2.33 1.87 -8.17
N VAL A 301 1.79 0.71 -7.84
CA VAL A 301 1.69 -0.43 -8.76
C VAL A 301 0.65 -0.08 -9.83
N ALA A 302 1.10 0.04 -11.07
CA ALA A 302 0.26 0.31 -12.23
C ALA A 302 -0.34 -0.98 -12.81
N TRP A 303 0.43 -2.07 -12.76
CA TRP A 303 0.03 -3.38 -13.27
C TRP A 303 0.74 -4.48 -12.49
N SER A 304 0.13 -5.66 -12.41
CA SER A 304 0.65 -6.82 -11.71
C SER A 304 0.27 -8.12 -12.41
N ARG A 305 1.18 -9.09 -12.41
CA ARG A 305 1.00 -10.47 -12.85
C ARG A 305 1.46 -11.42 -11.76
N ILE A 306 0.68 -12.46 -11.55
CA ILE A 306 0.99 -13.53 -10.59
C ILE A 306 1.12 -14.82 -11.40
N ASP A 307 2.31 -15.40 -11.39
CA ASP A 307 2.60 -16.72 -11.93
C ASP A 307 2.72 -17.71 -10.77
N VAL A 308 2.05 -18.85 -10.86
CA VAL A 308 2.06 -19.89 -9.84
C VAL A 308 2.54 -21.19 -10.45
N THR A 309 3.55 -21.77 -9.80
CA THR A 309 4.06 -23.12 -10.09
C THR A 309 3.68 -24.01 -8.90
N PRO A 310 2.67 -24.89 -9.05
CA PRO A 310 2.29 -25.85 -8.01
C PRO A 310 3.46 -26.77 -7.61
N PRO A 311 3.40 -27.41 -6.43
CA PRO A 311 4.43 -28.35 -6.00
C PRO A 311 4.53 -29.54 -6.96
N GLY A 312 5.72 -30.13 -7.06
CA GLY A 312 6.03 -31.17 -8.04
C GLY A 312 5.15 -32.41 -7.94
N TYR A 313 4.73 -32.79 -6.71
CA TYR A 313 3.88 -33.95 -6.47
C TYR A 313 2.51 -33.84 -7.14
N ALA A 314 1.95 -32.63 -7.23
CA ALA A 314 0.62 -32.38 -7.79
C ALA A 314 0.58 -32.56 -9.32
N ARG A 315 1.75 -32.57 -9.99
CA ARG A 315 1.91 -32.71 -11.45
C ARG A 315 1.03 -31.76 -12.28
N LEU A 316 0.66 -30.63 -11.72
CA LEU A 316 -0.11 -29.59 -12.40
C LEU A 316 0.81 -28.69 -13.23
N GLU A 317 0.34 -28.25 -14.38
CA GLU A 317 1.06 -27.25 -15.18
C GLU A 317 1.06 -25.88 -14.47
N PRO A 318 2.17 -25.12 -14.54
CA PRO A 318 2.21 -23.75 -14.05
C PRO A 318 1.15 -22.89 -14.74
N PHE A 319 0.52 -21.99 -13.99
CA PHE A 319 -0.52 -21.12 -14.51
C PHE A 319 -0.31 -19.66 -14.10
N THR A 320 -0.83 -18.76 -14.93
CA THR A 320 -0.80 -17.31 -14.68
C THR A 320 -2.23 -16.83 -14.39
N LEU A 321 -2.38 -15.96 -13.39
CA LEU A 321 -3.66 -15.34 -13.11
C LEU A 321 -4.03 -14.29 -14.17
N ALA A 322 -5.33 -14.21 -14.49
CA ALA A 322 -5.85 -13.16 -15.36
C ALA A 322 -5.57 -11.75 -14.80
N ASP A 323 -5.27 -10.83 -15.70
CA ASP A 323 -4.93 -9.44 -15.38
C ASP A 323 -5.95 -8.79 -14.43
N GLY A 324 -5.43 -8.10 -13.41
CA GLY A 324 -6.24 -7.43 -12.39
C GLY A 324 -6.69 -8.32 -11.23
N ARG A 325 -6.53 -9.65 -11.32
CA ARG A 325 -6.72 -10.54 -10.17
C ARG A 325 -5.54 -10.40 -9.20
N ARG A 326 -5.87 -10.29 -7.92
CA ARG A 326 -4.90 -10.11 -6.82
C ARG A 326 -5.05 -11.17 -5.73
N ALA A 327 -5.91 -12.15 -5.96
CA ALA A 327 -6.15 -13.25 -5.05
C ALA A 327 -5.96 -14.55 -5.81
N VAL A 328 -5.06 -15.39 -5.32
CA VAL A 328 -4.80 -16.73 -5.85
C VAL A 328 -5.06 -17.78 -4.77
N GLN A 329 -5.57 -18.93 -5.19
CA GLN A 329 -5.70 -20.13 -4.36
C GLN A 329 -4.74 -21.18 -4.93
N THR A 330 -3.93 -21.79 -4.07
CA THR A 330 -2.91 -22.77 -4.48
C THR A 330 -2.61 -23.76 -3.34
N LEU A 331 -1.83 -24.80 -3.65
CA LEU A 331 -1.39 -25.82 -2.70
C LEU A 331 -0.25 -25.31 -1.81
N PRO A 332 -0.05 -25.89 -0.61
CA PRO A 332 1.16 -25.65 0.17
C PRO A 332 2.41 -26.07 -0.60
N GLY A 333 3.50 -25.34 -0.45
CA GLY A 333 4.76 -25.58 -1.17
C GLY A 333 4.79 -25.04 -2.60
N SER A 334 3.72 -24.40 -3.08
CA SER A 334 3.72 -23.74 -4.39
C SER A 334 4.70 -22.56 -4.44
N HIS A 335 5.37 -22.41 -5.59
CA HIS A 335 6.19 -21.24 -5.89
C HIS A 335 5.34 -20.17 -6.56
N VAL A 336 5.28 -19.00 -5.94
CA VAL A 336 4.53 -17.84 -6.45
C VAL A 336 5.50 -16.75 -6.85
N ALA A 337 5.39 -16.28 -8.09
CA ALA A 337 6.15 -15.16 -8.59
C ALA A 337 5.21 -13.99 -8.91
N ILE A 338 5.41 -12.87 -8.23
CA ILE A 338 4.63 -11.65 -8.43
C ILE A 338 5.50 -10.64 -9.16
N THR A 339 5.09 -10.32 -10.39
CA THR A 339 5.73 -9.32 -11.22
C THR A 339 4.88 -8.06 -11.24
N ILE A 340 5.45 -6.91 -10.90
CA ILE A 340 4.76 -5.62 -10.88
C ILE A 340 5.43 -4.61 -11.80
N ARG A 341 4.62 -3.72 -12.38
CA ARG A 341 5.08 -2.52 -13.05
C ARG A 341 4.64 -1.30 -12.25
N THR A 342 5.57 -0.42 -11.93
CA THR A 342 5.28 0.84 -11.24
C THR A 342 4.93 1.94 -12.24
N GLN A 343 4.13 2.91 -11.83
CA GLN A 343 3.79 4.06 -12.68
C GLN A 343 4.93 5.08 -12.76
N ALA A 344 5.71 5.20 -11.70
CA ALA A 344 6.87 6.08 -11.59
C ALA A 344 8.14 5.24 -11.35
N PRO A 345 9.33 5.74 -11.74
CA PRO A 345 10.60 5.07 -11.44
C PRO A 345 10.79 4.91 -9.93
N VAL A 346 11.13 3.70 -9.49
CA VAL A 346 11.44 3.38 -8.10
C VAL A 346 12.87 2.86 -7.99
N VAL A 347 13.49 3.07 -6.83
CA VAL A 347 14.86 2.61 -6.52
C VAL A 347 14.83 1.26 -5.81
N SER A 348 13.79 1.00 -5.01
CA SER A 348 13.60 -0.28 -4.35
C SER A 348 12.13 -0.73 -4.36
N ALA A 349 11.94 -2.04 -4.44
CA ALA A 349 10.67 -2.71 -4.24
C ALA A 349 10.91 -3.96 -3.39
N VAL A 350 10.19 -4.07 -2.28
CA VAL A 350 10.31 -5.19 -1.34
C VAL A 350 8.93 -5.78 -1.11
N LEU A 351 8.81 -7.10 -1.17
CA LEU A 351 7.55 -7.78 -0.89
C LEU A 351 7.44 -8.02 0.63
N MET A 352 6.38 -7.48 1.23
CA MET A 352 6.14 -7.48 2.67
C MET A 352 4.81 -8.17 3.01
N ALA A 353 4.76 -8.92 4.11
CA ALA A 353 3.51 -9.36 4.75
C ALA A 353 3.39 -8.69 6.13
N GLY A 354 2.47 -7.74 6.26
CA GLY A 354 2.47 -6.86 7.43
C GLY A 354 3.78 -6.07 7.48
N ASP A 355 4.56 -6.26 8.56
CA ASP A 355 5.88 -5.65 8.76
C ASP A 355 7.05 -6.62 8.46
N GLU A 356 6.76 -7.87 8.07
CA GLU A 356 7.74 -8.89 7.75
C GLU A 356 8.16 -8.83 6.27
N GLU A 357 9.47 -8.84 6.02
CA GLU A 357 10.04 -8.90 4.68
C GLU A 357 10.03 -10.36 4.18
N LEU A 358 9.28 -10.62 3.11
CA LEU A 358 9.18 -11.96 2.52
C LEU A 358 10.24 -12.18 1.44
N SER A 359 10.48 -11.17 0.60
CA SER A 359 11.36 -11.29 -0.57
C SER A 359 11.74 -9.92 -1.13
N GLN A 360 12.99 -9.74 -1.51
CA GLN A 360 13.43 -8.55 -2.25
C GLN A 360 13.10 -8.71 -3.73
N ALA A 361 12.42 -7.72 -4.31
CA ALA A 361 12.07 -7.78 -5.71
C ALA A 361 13.30 -7.44 -6.56
N SER A 362 13.55 -8.24 -7.59
CA SER A 362 14.60 -8.00 -8.57
C SER A 362 14.05 -7.21 -9.76
N PRO A 363 14.76 -6.19 -10.26
CA PRO A 363 14.34 -5.45 -11.46
C PRO A 363 14.55 -6.30 -12.72
N ILE A 364 13.54 -6.38 -13.58
CA ILE A 364 13.55 -7.12 -14.85
C ILE A 364 12.87 -6.26 -15.92
N GLU A 365 13.62 -5.77 -16.93
CA GLU A 365 13.09 -5.05 -18.11
C GLU A 365 12.02 -3.97 -17.80
N GLY A 366 12.25 -3.14 -16.77
CA GLY A 366 11.29 -2.08 -16.38
C GLY A 366 10.12 -2.56 -15.50
N THR A 367 10.18 -3.80 -15.01
CA THR A 367 9.29 -4.38 -13.99
C THR A 367 10.10 -4.83 -12.77
N TRP A 368 9.41 -5.22 -11.70
CA TRP A 368 10.00 -5.79 -10.50
C TRP A 368 9.36 -7.13 -10.21
N ARG A 369 10.17 -8.17 -10.00
CA ARG A 369 9.72 -9.53 -9.75
C ARG A 369 10.18 -10.00 -8.37
N ALA A 370 9.23 -10.41 -7.54
CA ALA A 370 9.48 -11.06 -6.26
C ALA A 370 8.98 -12.51 -6.32
N GLU A 371 9.75 -13.43 -5.76
CA GLU A 371 9.44 -14.85 -5.73
C GLU A 371 9.42 -15.34 -4.29
N LEU A 372 8.46 -16.20 -3.96
CA LEU A 372 8.34 -16.84 -2.65
C LEU A 372 7.72 -18.23 -2.77
N THR A 373 8.06 -19.11 -1.83
CA THR A 373 7.38 -20.39 -1.63
C THR A 373 6.39 -20.23 -0.49
N VAL A 374 5.13 -20.62 -0.72
CA VAL A 374 4.04 -20.39 0.24
C VAL A 374 3.60 -21.69 0.89
N TYR A 375 3.61 -21.73 2.23
CA TYR A 375 3.12 -22.86 3.03
C TYR A 375 1.82 -22.52 3.76
N GLU A 376 1.63 -21.24 4.10
CA GLU A 376 0.45 -20.73 4.80
C GLU A 376 -0.23 -19.61 4.01
N SER A 377 -1.52 -19.41 4.27
CA SER A 377 -2.28 -18.33 3.66
C SER A 377 -1.75 -16.98 4.13
N THR A 378 -1.33 -16.12 3.20
CA THR A 378 -0.73 -14.82 3.52
C THR A 378 -1.29 -13.70 2.64
N THR A 379 -1.25 -12.47 3.18
CA THR A 379 -1.54 -11.26 2.40
C THR A 379 -0.29 -10.41 2.33
N CYS A 380 0.27 -10.28 1.14
CA CYS A 380 1.49 -9.53 0.90
C CYS A 380 1.23 -8.25 0.10
N HIS A 381 2.20 -7.33 0.12
CA HIS A 381 2.16 -6.09 -0.63
C HIS A 381 3.59 -5.62 -0.93
N PHE A 382 3.77 -4.83 -1.99
CA PHE A 382 5.08 -4.25 -2.26
C PHE A 382 5.24 -2.93 -1.50
N ALA A 383 6.28 -2.82 -0.69
CA ALA A 383 6.81 -1.56 -0.20
C ALA A 383 7.72 -0.96 -1.29
N LEU A 384 7.32 0.19 -1.83
CA LEU A 384 8.01 0.86 -2.92
C LEU A 384 8.68 2.12 -2.41
N THR A 385 9.92 2.39 -2.83
CA THR A 385 10.63 3.64 -2.51
C THR A 385 11.18 4.27 -3.78
N ASP A 386 10.90 5.55 -4.00
CA ASP A 386 11.45 6.33 -5.12
C ASP A 386 12.81 6.99 -4.77
N ALA A 387 13.43 7.64 -5.76
CA ALA A 387 14.70 8.34 -5.57
C ALA A 387 14.60 9.56 -4.64
N GLY A 388 13.39 10.08 -4.40
CA GLY A 388 13.10 11.17 -3.47
C GLY A 388 12.77 10.69 -2.06
N GLY A 389 12.81 9.39 -1.78
CA GLY A 389 12.46 8.79 -0.49
C GLY A 389 10.96 8.65 -0.24
N LEU A 390 10.10 8.91 -1.23
CA LEU A 390 8.66 8.73 -1.08
C LEU A 390 8.29 7.24 -1.14
N THR A 391 7.51 6.83 -0.15
CA THR A 391 6.96 5.48 -0.07
C THR A 391 5.49 5.40 -0.48
N ASN A 392 4.97 4.20 -0.74
CA ASN A 392 3.57 4.01 -1.08
C ASN A 392 2.68 3.88 0.18
N ARG A 393 1.86 4.89 0.47
CA ARG A 393 1.03 4.94 1.70
C ARG A 393 -0.14 3.95 1.72
N ARG A 394 -0.68 3.59 0.55
CA ARG A 394 -1.79 2.64 0.39
C ARG A 394 -1.38 1.56 -0.59
N PRO A 395 -0.55 0.60 -0.15
CA PRO A 395 -0.01 -0.41 -1.03
C PRO A 395 -1.12 -1.34 -1.54
N VAL A 396 -0.95 -1.83 -2.78
CA VAL A 396 -1.83 -2.84 -3.35
C VAL A 396 -1.55 -4.17 -2.66
N ARG A 397 -2.61 -4.81 -2.15
CA ARG A 397 -2.52 -6.10 -1.46
C ARG A 397 -2.77 -7.25 -2.43
N PHE A 398 -1.98 -8.30 -2.26
CA PHE A 398 -2.07 -9.58 -2.94
C PHE A 398 -2.37 -10.67 -1.90
N ALA A 399 -3.45 -11.41 -2.09
CA ALA A 399 -3.87 -12.48 -1.20
C ALA A 399 -3.48 -13.83 -1.81
N ILE A 400 -2.68 -14.61 -1.09
CA ILE A 400 -2.33 -15.97 -1.45
C ILE A 400 -3.02 -16.89 -0.45
N ARG A 401 -3.97 -17.69 -0.91
CA ARG A 401 -4.73 -18.62 -0.09
C ARG A 401 -4.23 -20.04 -0.33
N ILE A 402 -3.87 -20.72 0.74
CA ILE A 402 -3.50 -22.13 0.69
C ILE A 402 -4.76 -22.98 0.84
N GLN A 403 -4.97 -23.88 -0.11
CA GLN A 403 -5.93 -24.98 -0.02
C GLN A 403 -5.13 -26.25 0.30
N PRO A 404 -5.32 -26.87 1.47
CA PRO A 404 -4.68 -28.13 1.80
C PRO A 404 -5.09 -29.23 0.82
N ASP A 405 -4.18 -30.17 0.60
CA ASP A 405 -4.49 -31.41 -0.10
C ASP A 405 -5.39 -32.31 0.77
N GLU A 406 -6.28 -33.07 0.14
CA GLU A 406 -7.15 -34.01 0.84
C GLU A 406 -6.56 -35.42 0.74
N PRO A 407 -6.62 -36.22 1.82
CA PRO A 407 -6.12 -37.58 1.77
C PRO A 407 -6.91 -38.44 0.76
N PRO A 408 -6.28 -39.50 0.20
CA PRO A 408 -6.96 -40.41 -0.71
C PRO A 408 -8.25 -40.98 -0.14
N THR A 409 -9.27 -41.17 -0.97
CA THR A 409 -10.46 -41.91 -0.57
C THR A 409 -10.22 -43.40 -0.79
N VAL A 410 -10.42 -44.22 0.24
CA VAL A 410 -10.22 -45.68 0.21
C VAL A 410 -11.52 -46.42 0.51
N ARG A 411 -11.75 -47.51 -0.21
CA ARG A 411 -12.91 -48.40 -0.01
C ARG A 411 -12.46 -49.85 -0.11
N LEU A 412 -12.73 -50.61 0.96
CA LEU A 412 -12.49 -52.04 1.05
C LEU A 412 -13.82 -52.78 1.12
N VAL A 413 -14.08 -53.67 0.17
CA VAL A 413 -15.26 -54.53 0.15
C VAL A 413 -14.82 -55.98 0.04
N THR A 414 -15.45 -56.84 0.83
CA THR A 414 -15.24 -58.29 0.76
C THR A 414 -16.55 -58.95 0.34
N PRO A 415 -16.86 -59.02 -0.96
CA PRO A 415 -18.16 -59.49 -1.44
C PRO A 415 -18.42 -60.94 -1.01
N GLY A 416 -19.64 -61.20 -0.53
CA GLY A 416 -20.08 -62.53 -0.09
C GLY A 416 -19.49 -63.03 1.23
N ALA A 417 -18.59 -62.27 1.87
CA ALA A 417 -18.00 -62.66 3.15
C ALA A 417 -18.85 -62.17 4.33
N GLY A 418 -19.22 -63.11 5.21
CA GLY A 418 -19.83 -62.83 6.51
C GLY A 418 -18.79 -62.49 7.57
N GLU A 419 -19.19 -62.46 8.84
CA GLU A 419 -18.29 -62.21 9.97
C GLU A 419 -17.45 -63.43 10.36
N MET A 420 -17.83 -64.62 9.90
CA MET A 420 -17.18 -65.88 10.22
C MET A 420 -16.53 -66.50 8.97
N LEU A 421 -15.29 -66.95 9.12
CA LEU A 421 -14.53 -67.61 8.05
C LEU A 421 -13.94 -68.94 8.52
N THR A 422 -13.80 -69.91 7.62
CA THR A 422 -13.07 -71.16 7.84
C THR A 422 -11.60 -70.99 7.42
N PRO A 423 -10.68 -71.83 7.94
CA PRO A 423 -9.29 -71.83 7.47
C PRO A 423 -9.12 -72.13 5.97
N GLU A 424 -10.11 -72.78 5.34
CA GLU A 424 -10.11 -73.11 3.92
C GLU A 424 -10.73 -72.01 3.03
N ALA A 425 -11.22 -70.92 3.63
CA ALA A 425 -11.92 -69.88 2.91
C ALA A 425 -11.03 -69.17 1.86
N ARG A 426 -11.65 -68.75 0.76
CA ARG A 426 -11.06 -67.93 -0.30
C ARG A 426 -11.77 -66.60 -0.35
N LEU A 427 -11.15 -65.62 0.28
CA LEU A 427 -11.71 -64.28 0.39
C LEU A 427 -11.30 -63.44 -0.82
N ILE A 428 -12.23 -62.72 -1.42
CA ILE A 428 -11.91 -61.68 -2.42
C ILE A 428 -12.00 -60.33 -1.70
N ALA A 429 -10.92 -59.55 -1.74
CA ALA A 429 -10.88 -58.18 -1.26
C ALA A 429 -10.86 -57.24 -2.46
N ASP A 430 -12.01 -56.63 -2.73
CA ASP A 430 -12.14 -55.57 -3.73
C ASP A 430 -11.72 -54.24 -3.09
N VAL A 431 -10.65 -53.67 -3.64
CA VAL A 431 -10.07 -52.40 -3.20
C VAL A 431 -10.31 -51.34 -4.26
N GLU A 432 -10.80 -50.18 -3.82
CA GLU A 432 -10.99 -49.01 -4.66
C GLU A 432 -10.37 -47.80 -3.96
N VAL A 433 -9.47 -47.12 -4.65
CA VAL A 433 -8.77 -45.95 -4.14
C VAL A 433 -8.89 -44.82 -5.17
N ALA A 434 -9.17 -43.61 -4.71
CA ALA A 434 -9.26 -42.42 -5.53
C ALA A 434 -8.48 -41.27 -4.86
N ASP A 435 -7.76 -40.51 -5.67
CA ASP A 435 -7.01 -39.34 -5.23
C ASP A 435 -7.03 -38.25 -6.31
N THR A 436 -6.96 -36.98 -5.91
CA THR A 436 -7.01 -35.85 -6.84
C THR A 436 -5.73 -35.71 -7.65
N TYR A 437 -4.57 -35.95 -7.04
CA TYR A 437 -3.24 -35.67 -7.62
C TYR A 437 -2.45 -36.93 -7.97
N GLY A 438 -2.85 -38.08 -7.43
CA GLY A 438 -2.36 -39.39 -7.79
C GLY A 438 -2.02 -40.24 -6.57
N ILE A 439 -2.23 -41.54 -6.73
CA ILE A 439 -2.01 -42.52 -5.67
C ILE A 439 -0.56 -42.99 -5.73
N ALA A 440 0.18 -42.88 -4.63
CA ALA A 440 1.56 -43.34 -4.52
C ALA A 440 1.64 -44.82 -4.13
N THR A 441 0.88 -45.23 -3.11
CA THR A 441 0.89 -46.61 -2.61
C THR A 441 -0.52 -47.09 -2.31
N ILE A 442 -0.73 -48.40 -2.49
CA ILE A 442 -1.94 -49.11 -2.06
C ILE A 442 -1.48 -50.40 -1.38
N GLU A 443 -1.91 -50.58 -0.14
CA GLU A 443 -1.49 -51.66 0.73
C GLU A 443 -2.70 -52.26 1.43
N LEU A 444 -2.97 -53.54 1.20
CA LEU A 444 -3.89 -54.31 2.02
C LEU A 444 -3.12 -54.91 3.19
N GLN A 445 -3.37 -54.43 4.40
CA GLN A 445 -2.83 -54.99 5.62
C GLN A 445 -3.72 -56.14 6.11
N VAL A 446 -3.10 -57.30 6.29
CA VAL A 446 -3.69 -58.52 6.80
C VAL A 446 -3.09 -58.77 8.18
N ASP A 447 -3.88 -58.60 9.23
CA ASP A 447 -3.45 -58.82 10.61
C ASP A 447 -4.15 -60.07 11.18
N VAL A 448 -3.36 -61.03 11.65
CA VAL A 448 -3.86 -62.23 12.32
C VAL A 448 -3.50 -62.15 13.80
N GLN A 449 -4.51 -62.07 14.65
CA GLN A 449 -4.33 -62.09 16.10
C GLN A 449 -4.04 -63.52 16.57
N LYS A 450 -2.75 -63.85 16.69
CA LYS A 450 -2.22 -65.07 17.31
C LYS A 450 -1.54 -64.74 18.65
N ASN A 451 -1.00 -65.76 19.34
CA ASN A 451 -0.13 -65.57 20.51
C ASN A 451 1.11 -64.69 20.21
N ALA A 452 1.51 -64.56 18.94
CA ALA A 452 2.39 -63.51 18.44
C ALA A 452 1.72 -62.86 17.21
N PRO A 453 1.38 -61.55 17.25
CA PRO A 453 0.70 -60.90 16.14
C PRO A 453 1.58 -60.89 14.88
N SER A 454 0.98 -61.23 13.73
CA SER A 454 1.64 -61.19 12.43
C SER A 454 0.86 -60.30 11.48
N THR A 455 1.52 -59.26 10.97
CA THR A 455 0.96 -58.37 9.95
C THR A 455 1.65 -58.63 8.62
N ARG A 456 0.88 -58.98 7.60
CA ARG A 456 1.33 -59.12 6.21
C ARG A 456 0.76 -57.97 5.39
N THR A 457 1.61 -57.30 4.63
CA THR A 457 1.19 -56.26 3.67
C THR A 457 1.16 -56.83 2.27
N ILE A 458 0.03 -56.67 1.58
CA ILE A 458 -0.16 -57.11 0.19
C ILE A 458 -0.36 -55.88 -0.68
N VAL A 459 0.49 -55.73 -1.71
CA VAL A 459 0.33 -54.71 -2.73
C VAL A 459 -0.48 -55.29 -3.90
N PRO A 460 -1.54 -54.62 -4.38
CA PRO A 460 -2.31 -55.11 -5.52
C PRO A 460 -1.45 -55.29 -6.77
N ARG A 461 -1.58 -56.44 -7.45
CA ARG A 461 -0.85 -56.72 -8.69
C ARG A 461 -1.32 -55.78 -9.81
N GLY A 462 -0.37 -55.24 -10.58
CA GLY A 462 -0.67 -54.35 -11.70
C GLY A 462 -0.97 -52.90 -11.32
N PHE A 463 -0.86 -52.54 -10.04
CA PHE A 463 -0.91 -51.14 -9.63
C PHE A 463 0.33 -50.38 -10.12
N THR A 464 0.11 -49.26 -10.79
CA THR A 464 1.14 -48.31 -11.21
C THR A 464 0.96 -47.00 -10.44
N PRO A 465 1.98 -46.53 -9.69
CA PRO A 465 1.89 -45.25 -8.98
C PRO A 465 1.64 -44.07 -9.92
N GLY A 466 0.84 -43.09 -9.47
CA GLY A 466 0.52 -41.87 -10.21
C GLY A 466 -0.84 -41.84 -10.90
N VAL A 467 -1.61 -42.92 -10.84
CA VAL A 467 -3.02 -42.91 -11.28
C VAL A 467 -3.90 -42.23 -10.24
N THR A 468 -4.93 -41.48 -10.67
CA THR A 468 -5.89 -40.81 -9.77
C THR A 468 -7.02 -41.73 -9.31
N HIS A 469 -7.20 -42.87 -9.97
CA HIS A 469 -8.16 -43.88 -9.56
C HIS A 469 -7.59 -45.27 -9.82
N ALA A 470 -7.68 -46.14 -8.82
CA ALA A 470 -7.20 -47.52 -8.90
C ALA A 470 -8.25 -48.45 -8.31
N ARG A 471 -8.50 -49.54 -9.03
CA ARG A 471 -9.34 -50.66 -8.57
C ARG A 471 -8.57 -51.95 -8.75
N ALA A 472 -8.61 -52.80 -7.74
CA ALA A 472 -8.05 -54.13 -7.82
C ALA A 472 -8.87 -55.12 -6.99
N SER A 473 -8.83 -56.39 -7.39
CA SER A 473 -9.39 -57.50 -6.62
C SER A 473 -8.24 -58.40 -6.18
N ILE A 474 -8.10 -58.57 -4.88
CA ILE A 474 -7.07 -59.42 -4.28
C ILE A 474 -7.74 -60.70 -3.81
N GLU A 475 -7.35 -61.84 -4.39
CA GLU A 475 -7.72 -63.14 -3.87
C GLU A 475 -6.81 -63.46 -2.68
N LEU A 476 -7.41 -63.75 -1.54
CA LEU A 476 -6.76 -64.09 -0.28
C LEU A 476 -7.24 -65.48 0.17
N PRO A 477 -6.51 -66.55 -0.20
CA PRO A 477 -6.74 -67.87 0.36
C PRO A 477 -6.28 -67.92 1.82
N LEU A 478 -7.19 -68.17 2.76
CA LEU A 478 -6.88 -68.09 4.20
C LEU A 478 -5.88 -69.16 4.67
N HIS A 479 -5.79 -70.28 3.96
CA HIS A 479 -4.80 -71.32 4.25
C HIS A 479 -3.34 -70.79 4.17
N ASP A 480 -3.08 -69.81 3.30
CA ASP A 480 -1.76 -69.19 3.13
C ASP A 480 -1.42 -68.23 4.29
N GLU A 481 -2.43 -67.73 5.01
CA GLU A 481 -2.26 -66.83 6.16
C GLU A 481 -2.04 -67.61 7.48
N GLY A 482 -2.09 -68.95 7.41
CA GLY A 482 -1.83 -69.84 8.53
C GLY A 482 -2.79 -69.63 9.71
N VAL A 483 -4.03 -69.25 9.42
CA VAL A 483 -5.05 -68.99 10.44
C VAL A 483 -5.55 -70.29 11.08
N SER A 484 -5.84 -70.24 12.38
CA SER A 484 -6.42 -71.36 13.14
C SER A 484 -7.81 -71.00 13.69
N PRO A 485 -8.71 -71.99 13.85
CA PRO A 485 -9.99 -71.74 14.53
C PRO A 485 -9.80 -71.11 15.91
N GLY A 486 -10.60 -70.09 16.23
CA GLY A 486 -10.50 -69.27 17.44
C GLY A 486 -9.75 -67.96 17.26
N GLU A 487 -8.99 -67.79 16.17
CA GLU A 487 -8.25 -66.56 15.86
C GLU A 487 -9.15 -65.48 15.22
N ARG A 488 -8.62 -64.27 15.11
CA ARG A 488 -9.25 -63.15 14.40
C ARG A 488 -8.37 -62.66 13.28
N LEU A 489 -8.97 -62.46 12.12
CA LEU A 489 -8.36 -61.87 10.92
C LEU A 489 -8.91 -60.46 10.75
N THR A 490 -8.03 -59.47 10.65
CA THR A 490 -8.40 -58.08 10.38
C THR A 490 -7.79 -57.62 9.07
N LEU A 491 -8.62 -57.12 8.16
CA LEU A 491 -8.19 -56.50 6.92
C LEU A 491 -8.35 -54.99 6.98
N THR A 492 -7.29 -54.26 6.64
CA THR A 492 -7.31 -52.79 6.55
C THR A 492 -6.66 -52.37 5.25
N LEU A 493 -7.37 -51.63 4.41
CA LEU A 493 -6.80 -51.03 3.21
C LEU A 493 -6.15 -49.70 3.61
N ARG A 494 -4.91 -49.49 3.19
CA ARG A 494 -4.21 -48.21 3.31
C ARG A 494 -3.78 -47.70 1.95
N ALA A 495 -3.86 -46.41 1.75
CA ALA A 495 -3.30 -45.73 0.60
C ALA A 495 -2.62 -44.43 1.01
N ALA A 496 -1.60 -44.04 0.27
CA ALA A 496 -0.92 -42.76 0.43
C ALA A 496 -0.82 -42.03 -0.92
N ASP A 497 -0.86 -40.71 -0.87
CA ASP A 497 -0.60 -39.84 -2.02
C ASP A 497 0.91 -39.54 -2.18
N PHE A 498 1.23 -38.60 -3.06
CA PHE A 498 2.60 -38.13 -3.30
C PHE A 498 3.00 -36.87 -2.53
N ASP A 499 2.19 -36.35 -1.59
CA ASP A 499 2.51 -35.10 -0.88
C ASP A 499 3.86 -35.25 -0.15
N ASP A 500 4.89 -34.58 -0.65
CA ASP A 500 6.22 -34.55 -0.08
C ASP A 500 6.52 -33.20 0.62
N VAL A 501 5.55 -32.29 0.62
CA VAL A 501 5.65 -30.96 1.23
C VAL A 501 5.25 -31.01 2.69
N SER A 502 4.08 -31.57 2.99
CA SER A 502 3.57 -31.75 4.36
C SER A 502 3.89 -33.14 4.91
N GLY A 503 4.33 -34.05 4.03
CA GLY A 503 4.42 -35.48 4.24
C GLY A 503 3.20 -36.19 3.63
N PRO A 504 3.33 -37.48 3.23
CA PRO A 504 2.28 -38.14 2.44
C PRO A 504 0.98 -38.21 3.23
N ASN A 505 -0.12 -37.79 2.61
CA ASN A 505 -1.42 -37.96 3.22
C ASN A 505 -1.81 -39.43 3.11
N VAL A 506 -2.07 -40.05 4.27
CA VAL A 506 -2.40 -41.47 4.37
C VAL A 506 -3.87 -41.62 4.75
N ALA A 507 -4.57 -42.47 4.01
CA ALA A 507 -5.93 -42.89 4.31
C ALA A 507 -5.99 -44.38 4.62
N ALA A 508 -6.87 -44.75 5.54
CA ALA A 508 -7.14 -46.13 5.91
C ALA A 508 -8.65 -46.41 5.87
N SER A 509 -9.04 -47.59 5.41
CA SER A 509 -10.44 -48.03 5.46
C SER A 509 -10.83 -48.43 6.88
N ASP A 510 -12.14 -48.50 7.13
CA ASP A 510 -12.62 -49.20 8.31
C ASP A 510 -12.11 -50.66 8.31
N PRO A 511 -11.65 -51.18 9.45
CA PRO A 511 -11.11 -52.53 9.54
C PRO A 511 -12.24 -53.56 9.36
N ARG A 512 -12.04 -54.53 8.47
CA ARG A 512 -12.92 -55.68 8.30
C ARG A 512 -12.42 -56.82 9.18
N VAL A 513 -13.14 -57.12 10.24
CA VAL A 513 -12.78 -58.15 11.22
C VAL A 513 -13.58 -59.41 10.96
N PHE A 514 -12.88 -60.55 10.91
CA PHE A 514 -13.45 -61.88 10.71
C PHE A 514 -13.01 -62.80 11.84
N ARG A 515 -13.96 -63.59 12.35
CA ARG A 515 -13.68 -64.65 13.32
C ARG A 515 -13.42 -65.97 12.59
N ILE A 516 -12.28 -66.59 12.87
CA ILE A 516 -11.95 -67.88 12.28
C ILE A 516 -12.63 -68.97 13.09
N VAL A 517 -13.48 -69.76 12.45
CA VAL A 517 -14.31 -70.79 13.08
C VAL A 517 -14.09 -72.15 12.44
N THR A 518 -14.54 -73.20 13.12
CA THR A 518 -14.57 -74.54 12.53
C THR A 518 -15.64 -74.62 11.44
N ARG A 519 -15.50 -75.60 10.53
CA ARG A 519 -16.50 -75.86 9.49
C ARG A 519 -17.87 -76.18 10.09
N GLU A 520 -17.88 -76.97 11.17
CA GLU A 520 -19.08 -77.40 11.88
C GLU A 520 -19.80 -76.20 12.53
N GLU A 521 -19.04 -75.31 13.17
CA GLU A 521 -19.58 -74.11 13.79
C GLU A 521 -20.19 -73.16 12.76
N LEU A 522 -19.53 -72.95 11.61
CA LEU A 522 -20.09 -72.13 10.54
C LEU A 522 -21.37 -72.75 9.97
N LEU A 523 -21.37 -74.06 9.69
CA LEU A 523 -22.57 -74.76 9.18
C LEU A 523 -23.73 -74.69 10.17
N ALA A 524 -23.47 -74.83 11.47
CA ALA A 524 -24.49 -74.70 12.51
C ALA A 524 -25.10 -73.29 12.54
N GLU A 525 -24.26 -72.25 12.44
CA GLU A 525 -24.73 -70.86 12.41
C GLU A 525 -25.51 -70.55 11.12
N LEU A 526 -25.05 -71.03 9.96
CA LEU A 526 -25.79 -70.87 8.71
C LEU A 526 -27.14 -71.60 8.75
N ALA A 527 -27.18 -72.85 9.24
CA ALA A 527 -28.42 -73.60 9.39
C ALA A 527 -29.40 -72.91 10.35
N ARG A 528 -28.91 -72.34 11.46
CA ARG A 528 -29.72 -71.53 12.39
C ARG A 528 -30.34 -70.32 11.68
N ARG A 529 -29.58 -69.61 10.85
CA ARG A 529 -30.08 -68.47 10.05
C ARG A 529 -31.08 -68.91 9.00
N GLU A 530 -30.85 -70.04 8.31
CA GLU A 530 -31.83 -70.58 7.35
C GLU A 530 -33.18 -70.89 8.02
N GLN A 531 -33.15 -71.50 9.21
CA GLN A 531 -34.36 -71.76 10.00
C GLN A 531 -35.07 -70.45 10.39
N GLU A 532 -34.31 -69.45 10.83
CA GLU A 532 -34.84 -68.12 11.16
C GLU A 532 -35.53 -67.47 9.95
N TYR A 533 -34.89 -67.49 8.79
CA TYR A 533 -35.44 -66.93 7.54
C TYR A 533 -36.62 -67.72 7.00
N ARG A 534 -36.66 -69.04 7.22
CA ARG A 534 -37.84 -69.87 6.92
C ARG A 534 -39.03 -69.46 7.78
N LEU A 535 -38.86 -69.33 9.09
CA LEU A 535 -39.92 -68.90 10.00
C LEU A 535 -40.41 -67.49 9.65
N GLU A 536 -39.52 -66.60 9.21
CA GLU A 536 -39.88 -65.29 8.68
C GLU A 536 -40.71 -65.42 7.41
N PHE A 537 -40.35 -66.32 6.50
CA PHE A 537 -41.08 -66.58 5.26
C PHE A 537 -42.45 -67.21 5.49
N GLU A 538 -42.60 -68.11 6.46
CA GLU A 538 -43.89 -68.67 6.88
C GLU A 538 -44.85 -67.56 7.33
N ARG A 539 -44.36 -66.57 8.09
CA ARG A 539 -45.17 -65.40 8.47
C ARG A 539 -45.57 -64.56 7.25
N LEU A 540 -44.73 -64.46 6.23
CA LEU A 540 -45.10 -63.78 4.98
C LEU A 540 -46.15 -64.58 4.20
N LEU A 541 -46.09 -65.91 4.23
CA LEU A 541 -47.11 -66.77 3.64
C LEU A 541 -48.47 -66.55 4.32
N ASP A 542 -48.52 -66.52 5.66
CA ASP A 542 -49.75 -66.23 6.41
C ASP A 542 -50.31 -64.84 6.07
N GLN A 543 -49.43 -63.84 5.91
CA GLN A 543 -49.81 -62.49 5.49
C GLN A 543 -50.34 -62.46 4.05
N GLN A 544 -49.79 -63.26 3.15
CA GLN A 544 -50.32 -63.40 1.79
C GLN A 544 -51.72 -64.04 1.80
N GLU A 545 -51.98 -65.01 2.67
CA GLU A 545 -53.32 -65.57 2.86
C GLU A 545 -54.31 -64.54 3.43
N ASP A 546 -53.83 -63.61 4.28
CA ASP A 546 -54.63 -62.49 4.76
C ASP A 546 -54.91 -61.47 3.65
N VAL A 547 -53.94 -61.17 2.76
CA VAL A 547 -54.17 -60.33 1.57
C VAL A 547 -55.31 -60.90 0.74
N GLN A 548 -55.26 -62.20 0.45
CA GLN A 548 -56.31 -62.85 -0.34
C GLN A 548 -57.67 -62.79 0.36
N ARG A 549 -57.74 -63.12 1.66
CA ARG A 549 -59.00 -63.04 2.42
C ARG A 549 -59.58 -61.64 2.45
N ARG A 550 -58.75 -60.62 2.65
CA ARG A 550 -59.17 -59.21 2.62
C ARG A 550 -59.63 -58.79 1.22
N PHE A 551 -58.93 -59.22 0.18
CA PHE A 551 -59.34 -58.98 -1.20
C PHE A 551 -60.74 -59.55 -1.46
N LEU A 552 -60.98 -60.82 -1.13
CA LEU A 552 -62.30 -61.46 -1.28
C LEU A 552 -63.39 -60.76 -0.45
N THR A 553 -63.04 -60.22 0.71
CA THR A 553 -63.97 -59.41 1.53
C THR A 553 -64.35 -58.11 0.81
N VAL A 554 -63.37 -57.42 0.21
CA VAL A 554 -63.61 -56.18 -0.56
C VAL A 554 -64.42 -56.45 -1.82
N VAL A 555 -64.14 -57.55 -2.52
CA VAL A 555 -64.93 -58.01 -3.69
C VAL A 555 -66.36 -58.37 -3.28
N GLY A 556 -66.58 -58.95 -2.10
CA GLY A 556 -67.94 -59.24 -1.59
C GLY A 556 -68.80 -57.99 -1.35
N GLU A 557 -68.17 -56.83 -1.17
CA GLU A 557 -68.82 -55.51 -1.04
C GLU A 557 -68.97 -54.79 -2.39
N GLU A 558 -68.51 -55.41 -3.49
CA GLU A 558 -68.62 -54.89 -4.86
C GLU A 558 -70.10 -54.74 -5.25
N GLY A 559 -70.50 -53.51 -5.58
CA GLY A 559 -71.90 -53.14 -5.84
C GLY A 559 -72.65 -52.53 -4.65
N ARG A 560 -72.12 -52.65 -3.42
CA ARG A 560 -72.66 -51.95 -2.24
C ARG A 560 -72.03 -50.55 -2.07
N ILE A 561 -70.77 -50.41 -2.46
CA ILE A 561 -70.05 -49.13 -2.54
C ILE A 561 -70.20 -48.56 -3.94
N THR A 562 -70.91 -47.43 -4.07
CA THR A 562 -71.18 -46.78 -5.36
C THR A 562 -70.25 -45.60 -5.66
N ASP A 563 -69.56 -45.08 -4.65
CA ASP A 563 -68.61 -43.97 -4.78
C ASP A 563 -67.20 -44.49 -5.13
N ALA A 564 -66.61 -43.95 -6.19
CA ALA A 564 -65.29 -44.36 -6.67
C ALA A 564 -64.16 -44.04 -5.68
N ALA A 565 -64.29 -42.94 -4.91
CA ALA A 565 -63.29 -42.60 -3.90
C ALA A 565 -63.35 -43.58 -2.72
N ALA A 566 -64.54 -43.88 -2.21
CA ALA A 566 -64.75 -44.89 -1.18
C ALA A 566 -64.29 -46.30 -1.61
N TRP A 567 -64.49 -46.67 -2.88
CA TRP A 567 -63.99 -47.95 -3.42
C TRP A 567 -62.46 -48.00 -3.43
N SER A 568 -61.82 -46.93 -3.89
CA SER A 568 -60.36 -46.83 -3.88
C SER A 568 -59.79 -46.92 -2.47
N GLU A 569 -60.46 -46.30 -1.49
CA GLU A 569 -60.09 -46.37 -0.07
C GLU A 569 -60.23 -47.79 0.50
N ALA A 570 -61.21 -48.58 0.06
CA ALA A 570 -61.39 -49.98 0.47
C ALA A 570 -60.31 -50.92 -0.10
N VAL A 571 -59.88 -50.70 -1.34
CA VAL A 571 -58.87 -51.55 -2.02
C VAL A 571 -57.43 -51.17 -1.63
N ALA A 572 -57.16 -49.89 -1.36
CA ALA A 572 -55.81 -49.38 -1.09
C ALA A 572 -55.05 -50.08 0.06
N PRO A 573 -55.68 -50.52 1.18
CA PRO A 573 -54.98 -51.32 2.20
C PRO A 573 -54.48 -52.67 1.68
N VAL A 574 -55.27 -53.36 0.84
CA VAL A 574 -54.91 -54.67 0.26
C VAL A 574 -53.74 -54.52 -0.71
N GLU A 575 -53.80 -53.50 -1.57
CA GLU A 575 -52.73 -53.17 -2.52
C GLU A 575 -51.41 -52.84 -1.82
N ARG A 576 -51.44 -52.00 -0.78
CA ARG A 576 -50.25 -51.65 0.00
C ARG A 576 -49.65 -52.86 0.70
N LEU A 577 -50.49 -53.74 1.25
CA LEU A 577 -50.03 -54.97 1.90
C LEU A 577 -49.36 -55.90 0.88
N GLN A 578 -49.95 -56.10 -0.30
CA GLN A 578 -49.35 -56.90 -1.38
C GLN A 578 -48.00 -56.34 -1.84
N ARG A 579 -47.87 -55.01 -2.00
CA ARG A 579 -46.60 -54.39 -2.40
C ARG A 579 -45.53 -54.54 -1.33
N ASN A 580 -45.89 -54.35 -0.06
CA ASN A 580 -44.96 -54.54 1.07
C ASN A 580 -44.49 -56.00 1.16
N LEU A 581 -45.39 -56.97 0.94
CA LEU A 581 -45.04 -58.39 0.88
C LEU A 581 -44.03 -58.69 -0.23
N GLY A 582 -44.21 -58.13 -1.42
CA GLY A 582 -43.23 -58.26 -2.51
C GLY A 582 -41.83 -57.79 -2.09
N GLY A 583 -41.73 -56.65 -1.40
CA GLY A 583 -40.47 -56.17 -0.84
C GLY A 583 -39.88 -57.11 0.21
N ALA A 584 -40.69 -57.57 1.16
CA ALA A 584 -40.26 -58.46 2.23
C ALA A 584 -39.77 -59.84 1.71
N VAL A 585 -40.48 -60.41 0.73
CA VAL A 585 -40.05 -61.64 0.03
C VAL A 585 -38.69 -61.43 -0.65
N GLY A 586 -38.48 -60.28 -1.28
CA GLY A 586 -37.19 -59.94 -1.90
C GLY A 586 -36.04 -59.86 -0.89
N VAL A 587 -36.29 -59.30 0.31
CA VAL A 587 -35.30 -59.26 1.40
C VAL A 587 -34.95 -60.67 1.88
N ILE A 588 -35.93 -61.57 2.02
CA ILE A 588 -35.65 -62.97 2.36
C ILE A 588 -34.81 -63.65 1.28
N GLY A 589 -35.11 -63.40 -0.01
CA GLY A 589 -34.29 -63.88 -1.11
C GLY A 589 -32.83 -63.43 -1.01
N GLN A 590 -32.59 -62.15 -0.69
CA GLN A 590 -31.24 -61.61 -0.47
C GLN A 590 -30.53 -62.24 0.74
N LYS A 591 -31.27 -62.48 1.84
CA LYS A 591 -30.77 -63.16 3.03
C LYS A 591 -30.28 -64.59 2.72
N PHE A 592 -31.03 -65.36 1.95
CA PHE A 592 -30.58 -66.69 1.48
C PHE A 592 -29.42 -66.60 0.46
N ALA A 593 -29.43 -65.61 -0.42
CA ALA A 593 -28.32 -65.37 -1.35
C ALA A 593 -27.01 -65.05 -0.62
N GLN A 594 -27.09 -64.31 0.50
CA GLN A 594 -25.95 -64.04 1.38
C GLN A 594 -25.43 -65.33 2.04
N ILE A 595 -26.30 -66.23 2.50
CA ILE A 595 -25.88 -67.56 3.01
C ILE A 595 -25.12 -68.33 1.93
N LEU A 596 -25.66 -68.42 0.72
CA LEU A 596 -25.01 -69.15 -0.38
C LEU A 596 -23.66 -68.50 -0.76
N ALA A 597 -23.56 -67.17 -0.68
CA ALA A 597 -22.31 -66.46 -0.90
C ALA A 597 -21.28 -66.75 0.21
N GLU A 598 -21.70 -66.77 1.48
CA GLU A 598 -20.86 -67.14 2.62
C GLU A 598 -20.38 -68.59 2.50
N MET A 599 -21.22 -69.52 2.04
CA MET A 599 -20.82 -70.90 1.77
C MET A 599 -19.74 -70.98 0.68
N ARG A 600 -19.89 -70.22 -0.42
CA ARG A 600 -18.90 -70.15 -1.50
C ARG A 600 -17.54 -69.63 -1.02
N VAL A 601 -17.55 -68.51 -0.30
CA VAL A 601 -16.33 -67.92 0.26
C VAL A 601 -15.62 -68.92 1.17
N ASN A 602 -16.37 -69.72 1.93
CA ASN A 602 -15.82 -70.69 2.88
C ASN A 602 -15.54 -72.08 2.29
N GLY A 603 -15.71 -72.28 0.97
CA GLY A 603 -15.51 -73.57 0.31
C GLY A 603 -16.51 -74.66 0.72
N LEU A 604 -17.69 -74.26 1.19
CA LEU A 604 -18.75 -75.15 1.66
C LEU A 604 -19.84 -75.38 0.61
N ASP A 605 -19.78 -74.68 -0.52
CA ASP A 605 -20.76 -74.82 -1.59
C ASP A 605 -20.53 -76.09 -2.41
N THR A 606 -21.34 -77.11 -2.14
CA THR A 606 -21.41 -78.28 -3.02
C THR A 606 -22.42 -78.01 -4.14
N GLY A 607 -22.32 -78.74 -5.26
CA GLY A 607 -23.33 -78.64 -6.33
C GLY A 607 -24.76 -78.91 -5.86
N VAL A 608 -24.92 -79.68 -4.77
CA VAL A 608 -26.22 -79.94 -4.12
C VAL A 608 -26.76 -78.68 -3.43
N GLU A 609 -25.92 -77.97 -2.67
CA GLU A 609 -26.32 -76.73 -1.98
C GLU A 609 -26.60 -75.59 -2.96
N GLN A 610 -25.85 -75.52 -4.07
CA GLN A 610 -26.12 -74.56 -5.14
C GLN A 610 -27.47 -74.81 -5.82
N ALA A 611 -27.80 -76.05 -6.14
CA ALA A 611 -29.11 -76.40 -6.70
C ALA A 611 -30.24 -76.12 -5.69
N ARG A 612 -30.05 -76.51 -4.42
CA ARG A 612 -31.02 -76.34 -3.35
C ARG A 612 -31.31 -74.86 -3.05
N LEU A 613 -30.30 -74.11 -2.64
CA LEU A 613 -30.48 -72.71 -2.22
C LEU A 613 -30.64 -71.80 -3.44
N GLY A 614 -29.83 -71.99 -4.49
CA GLY A 614 -29.86 -71.15 -5.69
C GLY A 614 -31.13 -71.33 -6.51
N GLU A 615 -31.31 -72.52 -7.09
CA GLU A 615 -32.43 -72.80 -8.01
C GLU A 615 -33.74 -73.09 -7.26
N GLY A 616 -33.68 -73.75 -6.11
CA GLY A 616 -34.87 -74.15 -5.34
C GLY A 616 -35.50 -73.06 -4.48
N ILE A 617 -34.72 -72.05 -4.04
CA ILE A 617 -35.18 -71.05 -3.07
C ILE A 617 -34.96 -69.62 -3.59
N ILE A 618 -33.71 -69.23 -3.87
CA ILE A 618 -33.35 -67.84 -4.22
C ILE A 618 -34.00 -67.39 -5.53
N ALA A 619 -33.80 -68.12 -6.64
CA ALA A 619 -34.34 -67.73 -7.94
C ALA A 619 -35.89 -67.68 -7.97
N PRO A 620 -36.62 -68.62 -7.34
CA PRO A 620 -38.06 -68.52 -7.15
C PRO A 620 -38.49 -67.31 -6.32
N LEU A 621 -37.83 -67.02 -5.20
CA LEU A 621 -38.14 -65.84 -4.36
C LEU A 621 -37.92 -64.52 -5.12
N GLU A 622 -36.84 -64.42 -5.90
CA GLU A 622 -36.56 -63.24 -6.72
C GLU A 622 -37.64 -63.04 -7.80
N THR A 623 -38.04 -64.11 -8.46
CA THR A 623 -39.11 -64.09 -9.46
C THR A 623 -40.44 -63.67 -8.83
N LEU A 624 -40.77 -64.27 -7.68
CA LEU A 624 -41.99 -63.99 -6.93
C LEU A 624 -42.05 -62.51 -6.51
N ALA A 625 -40.96 -61.99 -5.93
CA ALA A 625 -40.88 -60.60 -5.46
C ALA A 625 -40.94 -59.58 -6.62
N ARG A 626 -40.05 -59.74 -7.61
CA ARG A 626 -39.88 -58.74 -8.69
C ARG A 626 -40.99 -58.76 -9.71
N ARG A 627 -41.60 -59.93 -9.94
CA ARG A 627 -42.61 -60.12 -11.00
C ARG A 627 -44.00 -60.32 -10.43
N ASP A 628 -44.23 -61.43 -9.74
CA ASP A 628 -45.59 -61.88 -9.44
C ASP A 628 -46.27 -60.96 -8.40
N CYS A 629 -45.61 -60.67 -7.28
CA CYS A 629 -46.14 -59.75 -6.26
C CYS A 629 -46.31 -58.32 -6.79
N THR A 630 -45.39 -57.86 -7.65
CA THR A 630 -45.48 -56.53 -8.26
C THR A 630 -46.67 -56.45 -9.21
N ASN A 631 -46.84 -57.45 -10.07
CA ASN A 631 -47.98 -57.53 -10.98
C ASN A 631 -49.32 -57.61 -10.23
N ALA A 632 -49.39 -58.38 -9.14
CA ALA A 632 -50.59 -58.48 -8.31
C ALA A 632 -50.92 -57.16 -7.60
N ALA A 633 -49.92 -56.46 -7.05
CA ALA A 633 -50.12 -55.14 -6.46
C ALA A 633 -50.61 -54.12 -7.51
N ASP A 634 -50.05 -54.14 -8.71
CA ASP A 634 -50.48 -53.23 -9.78
C ASP A 634 -51.88 -53.58 -10.32
N ALA A 635 -52.26 -54.86 -10.35
CA ALA A 635 -53.63 -55.28 -10.67
C ALA A 635 -54.63 -54.79 -9.60
N LEU A 636 -54.32 -54.97 -8.31
CA LEU A 636 -55.12 -54.41 -7.21
C LEU A 636 -55.24 -52.89 -7.29
N ARG A 637 -54.17 -52.20 -7.68
CA ARG A 637 -54.18 -50.74 -7.86
C ARG A 637 -55.12 -50.32 -8.99
N ARG A 638 -55.05 -50.98 -10.15
CA ARG A 638 -55.95 -50.69 -11.28
C ARG A 638 -57.40 -50.98 -10.93
N TYR A 639 -57.65 -52.09 -10.24
CA TYR A 639 -58.96 -52.49 -9.75
C TYR A 639 -59.55 -51.46 -8.77
N GLY A 640 -58.76 -50.98 -7.81
CA GLY A 640 -59.18 -49.94 -6.87
C GLY A 640 -59.43 -48.57 -7.50
N ARG A 641 -58.93 -48.32 -8.71
CA ARG A 641 -59.19 -47.08 -9.45
C ARG A 641 -60.25 -47.21 -10.54
N LEU A 642 -60.80 -48.40 -10.72
CA LEU A 642 -61.73 -48.73 -11.81
C LEU A 642 -61.13 -48.37 -13.19
N GLU A 643 -59.80 -48.41 -13.32
CA GLU A 643 -59.07 -48.05 -14.54
C GLU A 643 -59.23 -49.11 -15.65
N THR A 644 -59.58 -50.34 -15.27
CA THR A 644 -59.70 -51.50 -16.17
C THR A 644 -60.80 -52.42 -15.67
N ALA A 645 -61.49 -53.13 -16.57
CA ALA A 645 -62.38 -54.23 -16.23
C ALA A 645 -61.56 -55.50 -15.90
N ASP A 646 -60.57 -55.36 -15.01
CA ASP A 646 -59.81 -56.50 -14.52
C ASP A 646 -60.79 -57.36 -13.71
N ASP A 647 -61.01 -58.59 -14.18
CA ASP A 647 -61.93 -59.55 -13.55
C ASP A 647 -61.43 -59.85 -12.12
N PRO A 648 -62.24 -59.62 -11.06
CA PRO A 648 -61.89 -59.99 -9.69
C PRO A 648 -61.43 -61.45 -9.58
N ALA A 649 -62.00 -62.35 -10.40
CA ALA A 649 -61.58 -63.75 -10.44
C ALA A 649 -60.15 -63.93 -10.97
N ALA A 650 -59.70 -63.08 -11.91
CA ALA A 650 -58.33 -63.11 -12.40
C ALA A 650 -57.33 -62.57 -11.38
N ILE A 651 -57.70 -61.55 -10.60
CA ILE A 651 -56.88 -61.03 -9.49
C ILE A 651 -56.77 -62.09 -8.39
N ASP A 652 -57.88 -62.70 -7.97
CA ASP A 652 -57.85 -63.80 -6.99
C ASP A 652 -57.03 -65.00 -7.48
N ALA A 653 -57.16 -65.37 -8.76
CA ALA A 653 -56.32 -66.42 -9.37
C ALA A 653 -54.83 -66.09 -9.28
N SER A 654 -54.44 -64.82 -9.50
CA SER A 654 -53.04 -64.39 -9.38
C SER A 654 -52.53 -64.44 -7.93
N LEU A 655 -53.36 -64.05 -6.94
CA LEU A 655 -53.03 -64.13 -5.52
C LEU A 655 -52.91 -65.60 -5.06
N ASN A 656 -53.78 -66.48 -5.56
CA ASN A 656 -53.71 -67.93 -5.35
C ASN A 656 -52.44 -68.53 -5.96
N GLU A 657 -52.04 -68.10 -7.16
CA GLU A 657 -50.82 -68.57 -7.80
C GLU A 657 -49.58 -68.18 -6.98
N ILE A 658 -49.55 -66.95 -6.45
CA ILE A 658 -48.50 -66.49 -5.53
C ILE A 658 -48.45 -67.40 -4.29
N LEU A 659 -49.58 -67.69 -3.66
CA LEU A 659 -49.64 -68.63 -2.53
C LEU A 659 -49.13 -70.03 -2.88
N GLY A 660 -49.50 -70.54 -4.06
CA GLY A 660 -49.01 -71.83 -4.55
C GLY A 660 -47.49 -71.85 -4.70
N ARG A 661 -46.91 -70.80 -5.29
CA ARG A 661 -45.45 -70.64 -5.43
C ARG A 661 -44.77 -70.50 -4.08
N MET A 662 -45.33 -69.70 -3.15
CA MET A 662 -44.77 -69.56 -1.80
C MET A 662 -44.77 -70.90 -1.05
N ARG A 663 -45.86 -71.68 -1.13
CA ARG A 663 -45.91 -73.03 -0.53
C ARG A 663 -44.90 -73.99 -1.15
N GLN A 664 -44.69 -73.92 -2.46
CA GLN A 664 -43.67 -74.71 -3.14
C GLN A 664 -42.25 -74.34 -2.65
N ILE A 665 -41.96 -73.04 -2.54
CA ILE A 665 -40.68 -72.56 -2.00
C ILE A 665 -40.49 -73.02 -0.56
N LEU A 666 -41.53 -72.91 0.28
CA LEU A 666 -41.49 -73.38 1.66
C LEU A 666 -41.26 -74.90 1.73
N ALA A 667 -41.86 -75.68 0.83
CA ALA A 667 -41.60 -77.11 0.74
C ALA A 667 -40.13 -77.41 0.41
N HIS A 668 -39.50 -76.63 -0.48
CA HIS A 668 -38.07 -76.72 -0.74
C HIS A 668 -37.21 -76.32 0.47
N MET A 669 -37.67 -75.40 1.32
CA MET A 669 -36.98 -75.08 2.59
C MET A 669 -37.07 -76.24 3.60
N ILE A 670 -38.23 -76.90 3.70
CA ILE A 670 -38.49 -77.97 4.70
C ILE A 670 -37.88 -79.31 4.28
N GLN A 671 -37.98 -79.70 3.01
CA GLN A 671 -37.53 -81.03 2.52
C GLN A 671 -36.06 -81.33 2.86
N TRP A 672 -35.24 -80.29 3.00
CA TRP A 672 -33.81 -80.43 3.27
C TRP A 672 -33.43 -80.33 4.75
N GLU A 673 -34.33 -79.87 5.63
CA GLU A 673 -34.15 -79.89 7.08
C GLU A 673 -34.13 -81.33 7.61
N GLY A 674 -35.07 -82.17 7.16
CA GLY A 674 -35.09 -83.59 7.51
C GLY A 674 -33.87 -84.35 7.01
N TYR A 675 -33.25 -83.91 5.91
CA TYR A 675 -32.00 -84.47 5.40
C TYR A 675 -30.80 -84.05 6.26
N GLN A 676 -30.73 -82.77 6.67
CA GLN A 676 -29.68 -82.26 7.56
C GLN A 676 -29.80 -82.82 8.97
N GLU A 677 -31.00 -82.91 9.56
CA GLU A 677 -31.23 -83.59 10.84
C GLU A 677 -30.81 -85.06 10.77
N ALA A 678 -31.18 -85.77 9.71
CA ALA A 678 -30.75 -87.15 9.51
C ALA A 678 -29.23 -87.27 9.36
N LEU A 679 -28.57 -86.32 8.68
CA LEU A 679 -27.11 -86.27 8.53
C LEU A 679 -26.38 -85.93 9.83
N THR A 680 -26.90 -84.99 10.61
CA THR A 680 -26.36 -84.62 11.93
C THR A 680 -26.50 -85.79 12.89
N LEU A 681 -27.68 -86.44 12.94
CA LEU A 681 -27.88 -87.68 13.72
C LEU A 681 -26.92 -88.79 13.29
N LEU A 682 -26.75 -89.00 11.98
CA LEU A 682 -25.81 -89.99 11.46
C LEU A 682 -24.36 -89.65 11.85
N ARG A 683 -23.98 -88.37 11.80
CA ARG A 683 -22.64 -87.90 12.12
C ARG A 683 -22.35 -87.96 13.63
N ASP A 684 -23.34 -87.67 14.48
CA ASP A 684 -23.25 -87.85 15.93
C ASP A 684 -23.09 -89.32 16.31
N ILE A 685 -23.84 -90.22 15.63
CA ILE A 685 -23.67 -91.68 15.80
C ILE A 685 -22.25 -92.11 15.39
N VAL A 686 -21.72 -91.61 14.28
CA VAL A 686 -20.34 -91.90 13.84
C VAL A 686 -19.29 -91.31 14.79
N GLY A 687 -19.54 -90.12 15.34
CA GLY A 687 -18.69 -89.49 16.35
C GLY A 687 -18.64 -90.31 17.64
N LEU A 688 -19.81 -90.70 18.16
CA LEU A 688 -19.94 -91.61 19.31
C LEU A 688 -19.27 -92.95 19.05
N GLN A 689 -19.39 -93.52 17.85
CA GLN A 689 -18.73 -94.77 17.48
C GLN A 689 -17.20 -94.64 17.47
N LYS A 690 -16.66 -93.51 17.01
CA LYS A 690 -15.22 -93.24 17.05
C LYS A 690 -14.71 -93.07 18.47
N GLU A 691 -15.44 -92.35 19.31
CA GLU A 691 -15.09 -92.16 20.72
C GLU A 691 -15.15 -93.49 21.47
N LEU A 692 -16.21 -94.27 21.26
CA LEU A 692 -16.34 -95.62 21.82
C LEU A 692 -15.19 -96.53 21.38
N ASN A 693 -14.84 -96.54 20.08
CA ASN A 693 -13.70 -97.31 19.58
C ASN A 693 -12.38 -96.87 20.21
N ARG A 694 -12.19 -95.57 20.43
CA ARG A 694 -11.00 -95.03 21.08
C ARG A 694 -10.94 -95.43 22.56
N GLU A 695 -12.04 -95.33 23.29
CA GLU A 695 -12.15 -95.82 24.66
C GLU A 695 -11.89 -97.33 24.75
N THR A 696 -12.44 -98.12 23.83
CA THR A 696 -12.22 -99.58 23.77
C THR A 696 -10.76 -99.90 23.49
N GLN A 697 -10.10 -99.15 22.60
CA GLN A 697 -8.68 -99.29 22.29
C GLN A 697 -7.80 -98.97 23.51
N ILE A 698 -8.10 -97.87 24.22
CA ILE A 698 -7.40 -97.49 25.45
C ILE A 698 -7.58 -98.55 26.54
N GLU A 699 -8.78 -99.10 26.69
CA GLU A 699 -9.06 -100.15 27.69
C GLU A 699 -8.40 -101.48 27.32
N LEU A 700 -8.33 -101.83 26.03
CA LEU A 700 -7.58 -102.99 25.54
C LEU A 700 -6.06 -102.82 25.73
N GLU A 701 -5.51 -101.63 25.51
CA GLU A 701 -4.10 -101.34 25.81
C GLU A 701 -3.81 -101.44 27.31
N ARG A 702 -4.75 -100.99 28.16
CA ARG A 702 -4.66 -101.10 29.62
C ARG A 702 -4.76 -102.54 30.13
N GLN A 703 -5.69 -103.34 29.60
CA GLN A 703 -5.79 -104.77 29.95
C GLN A 703 -4.62 -105.58 29.38
N GLY A 704 -4.09 -105.16 28.22
CA GLY A 704 -2.87 -105.72 27.64
C GLY A 704 -1.65 -105.45 28.52
N SER A 705 -1.50 -104.24 29.09
CA SER A 705 -0.39 -103.94 30.00
C SER A 705 -0.49 -104.70 31.32
N ASP A 706 -1.69 -104.85 31.89
CA ASP A 706 -1.90 -105.57 33.16
C ASP A 706 -1.57 -107.08 33.07
N VAL A 707 -1.61 -107.67 31.86
CA VAL A 707 -1.25 -109.10 31.64
C VAL A 707 0.26 -109.33 31.53
N PHE A 708 1.05 -108.29 31.24
CA PHE A 708 2.52 -108.38 31.18
C PHE A 708 3.23 -107.95 32.48
N ASP A 709 2.49 -107.41 33.46
CA ASP A 709 3.03 -106.97 34.76
C ASP A 709 2.90 -108.05 35.89
N ASP A 710 2.36 -109.24 35.59
CA ASP A 710 2.12 -110.35 36.56
C ASP A 710 3.01 -111.60 36.35
N GLU A 711 4.12 -111.50 35.59
CA GLU A 711 5.26 -112.46 35.59
C GLU A 711 6.53 -111.80 36.17
#